data_AF-A0A259RLK6-F1
#
_entry.id   AF-A0A259RLK6-F1
#
_cell.length_a   1.000
_cell.length_b   1.000
_cell.length_c   1.000
_cell.angle_alpha   90.00
_cell.angle_beta   90.00
_cell.angle_gamma   90.00
#
_symmetry.space_group_name_H-M   'P 1'
#
loop_
_entity.id
_entity.type
_entity.pdbx_description
1 polymer ?
#
loop_
_entity_poly.entity_id
_entity_poly.type
_entity_poly.pdbx_seq_one_letter_code
_entity_poly.pdbx_strand_id
1 'polypeptide(L)'
;MVDSGHFGMTRITKANNQGVALGQVIGNRAIAAAIERAEKEDCITGNGTVQRLQPARYTHHNVINDGAGVEVQFEFHGEAHSLQARLLIAADGAYSSVRAAIQKPIEKSEYGQTAIVCTAKPARAHHGTAFECFTRGGPLAVLPAPAGRVSLVWVNRDEDVSELMALEPEAYAKRLDELFRHRLGGFTELTPRQAYPLNLITLQELVDERLVILGNAAHALHPVAGQGFNLCLRRARRRLPSDDRPDRSARAGVQSRPARRRDRAWRAAFVERRHLPIQKSARAPDARHLTMTAKVKKNASDQPFDVIIIGGGMVGASIALALGQQGWQVALVEDQPVPDLPDGTTPFDVRVSALSPASIAFLQQLGVWHRIRHTRAAPYRRMRVWDQAGSGDVTFDARDIGLPELGYIVENSLIQAALWEGIRKVDTITPFTDSHPSQWRVEGQQVRVCLNDEQTLTASLLIGADGAKSWVRQATGIEATHQDYDTAAQILSVITDYPQQDITWQRFTVHGPQAFLPLAGARGSIVWYDQVDAVKTRHTWSDEEILSALATTFPAELGEIKAIERRGYFPIRRMHAERYTAERTVLAGDAAHTIHPLAGQGVNLGFYDALALIDCLKDSDDLGAPKALARYERMRRADNLITQSGMDLFHYGFRAHNPLLVGGRNLALSAVSAFEPLRKMVGQFASGQR
;
A
#
# COMPACT_ATOMS: atom_id res chain seq x y z
N MET A 1 13.70 -35.78 35.13
CA MET A 1 12.60 -35.22 34.33
C MET A 1 12.96 -33.78 34.02
N VAL A 2 13.36 -33.51 32.79
CA VAL A 2 13.85 -32.20 32.36
C VAL A 2 12.63 -31.34 32.01
N ASP A 3 12.44 -30.26 32.75
CA ASP A 3 11.48 -29.20 32.44
C ASP A 3 11.92 -28.50 31.15
N SER A 4 11.28 -28.83 30.04
CA SER A 4 11.51 -28.22 28.73
C SER A 4 10.51 -27.08 28.50
N GLY A 5 10.80 -25.93 29.11
CA GLY A 5 10.56 -24.55 28.67
C GLY A 5 9.33 -24.22 27.82
N HIS A 6 8.48 -23.33 28.35
CA HIS A 6 7.31 -22.71 27.72
C HIS A 6 7.65 -21.63 26.66
N PHE A 7 8.61 -21.88 25.76
CA PHE A 7 9.05 -20.91 24.74
C PHE A 7 8.06 -20.87 23.55
N GLY A 8 7.64 -19.68 23.11
CA GLY A 8 6.84 -19.48 21.89
C GLY A 8 5.31 -19.45 22.02
N MET A 9 4.75 -19.18 23.22
CA MET A 9 3.29 -19.06 23.41
C MET A 9 2.86 -17.60 23.62
N THR A 10 2.13 -17.03 22.66
CA THR A 10 1.46 -15.74 22.81
C THR A 10 0.03 -15.96 23.32
N ARG A 11 -0.35 -15.32 24.44
CA ARG A 11 -1.72 -15.35 24.97
C ARG A 11 -2.34 -13.96 24.91
N ILE A 12 -3.38 -13.80 24.12
CA ILE A 12 -4.17 -12.57 24.04
C ILE A 12 -5.41 -12.77 24.94
N THR A 13 -5.64 -11.88 25.91
CA THR A 13 -6.76 -11.99 26.86
C THR A 13 -7.66 -10.74 26.84
N LYS A 14 -8.90 -10.92 27.30
CA LYS A 14 -9.95 -9.88 27.41
C LYS A 14 -9.52 -8.63 28.18
N ALA A 15 -8.54 -8.74 29.08
CA ALA A 15 -8.03 -7.63 29.89
C ALA A 15 -7.35 -6.52 29.06
N ASN A 16 -6.85 -6.85 27.86
CA ASN A 16 -6.15 -5.89 27.00
C ASN A 16 -7.08 -5.10 26.06
N ASN A 17 -8.41 -5.30 26.09
CA ASN A 17 -9.32 -4.77 25.07
C ASN A 17 -10.71 -4.31 25.61
N GLN A 18 -10.71 -3.44 26.64
CA GLN A 18 -11.90 -2.78 27.23
C GLN A 18 -13.16 -3.67 27.40
N GLY A 19 -12.99 -4.94 27.77
CA GLY A 19 -14.11 -5.85 28.05
C GLY A 19 -14.84 -6.42 26.82
N VAL A 20 -14.39 -6.15 25.59
CA VAL A 20 -14.97 -6.72 24.35
C VAL A 20 -14.29 -8.06 24.03
N ALA A 21 -15.07 -9.07 23.63
CA ALA A 21 -14.52 -10.35 23.17
C ALA A 21 -13.60 -10.15 21.95
N LEU A 22 -12.50 -10.92 21.85
CA LEU A 22 -11.54 -10.82 20.73
C LEU A 22 -12.16 -11.22 19.37
N GLY A 23 -13.27 -11.97 19.42
CA GLY A 23 -14.05 -12.40 18.27
C GLY A 23 -15.14 -13.37 18.72
N GLN A 24 -16.06 -13.70 17.81
CA GLN A 24 -17.06 -14.75 18.01
C GLN A 24 -16.94 -15.79 16.89
N VAL A 25 -17.12 -17.05 17.25
CA VAL A 25 -17.17 -18.15 16.29
C VAL A 25 -18.63 -18.52 16.11
N ILE A 26 -19.13 -18.30 14.91
CA ILE A 26 -20.52 -18.57 14.54
C ILE A 26 -20.53 -19.47 13.31
N GLY A 27 -21.40 -20.48 13.31
CA GLY A 27 -21.60 -21.32 12.14
C GLY A 27 -22.35 -20.55 11.05
N ASN A 28 -21.94 -20.69 9.78
CA ASN A 28 -22.58 -19.99 8.66
C ASN A 28 -24.10 -20.24 8.58
N ARG A 29 -24.57 -21.45 8.95
CA ARG A 29 -26.01 -21.77 9.01
C ARG A 29 -26.78 -20.96 10.05
N ALA A 30 -26.14 -20.62 11.17
CA ALA A 30 -26.75 -19.79 12.20
C ALA A 30 -26.89 -18.34 11.72
N ILE A 31 -25.90 -17.83 10.97
CA ILE A 31 -26.00 -16.52 10.31
C ILE A 31 -27.15 -16.54 9.30
N ALA A 32 -27.22 -17.56 8.44
CA ALA A 32 -28.30 -17.69 7.48
C ALA A 32 -29.66 -17.67 8.18
N ALA A 33 -29.89 -18.56 9.17
CA ALA A 33 -31.14 -18.61 9.93
C ALA A 33 -31.49 -17.29 10.63
N ALA A 34 -30.50 -16.55 11.14
CA ALA A 34 -30.72 -15.23 11.73
C ALA A 34 -31.18 -14.20 10.69
N ILE A 35 -30.58 -14.22 9.48
CA ILE A 35 -31.04 -13.38 8.36
C ILE A 35 -32.46 -13.76 7.94
N GLU A 36 -32.77 -15.06 7.79
CA GLU A 36 -34.13 -15.49 7.43
C GLU A 36 -35.17 -15.09 8.48
N ARG A 37 -34.78 -15.14 9.76
CA ARG A 37 -35.64 -14.72 10.86
C ARG A 37 -35.86 -13.21 10.84
N ALA A 38 -34.79 -12.42 10.66
CA ALA A 38 -34.89 -10.96 10.53
C ALA A 38 -35.74 -10.54 9.32
N GLU A 39 -35.60 -11.22 8.17
CA GLU A 39 -36.44 -11.00 7.00
C GLU A 39 -37.94 -11.24 7.29
N LYS A 40 -38.26 -12.24 8.14
CA LYS A 40 -39.63 -12.57 8.54
C LYS A 40 -40.20 -11.64 9.63
N GLU A 41 -39.37 -11.20 10.58
CA GLU A 41 -39.79 -10.43 11.75
C GLU A 41 -39.87 -8.91 11.47
N ASP A 42 -39.05 -8.36 10.57
CA ASP A 42 -38.77 -6.91 10.46
C ASP A 42 -39.33 -6.20 9.20
N CYS A 43 -40.44 -6.67 8.62
CA CYS A 43 -41.14 -5.99 7.51
C CYS A 43 -40.32 -5.70 6.22
N ILE A 44 -39.13 -6.29 6.04
CA ILE A 44 -38.30 -6.09 4.82
C ILE A 44 -39.00 -6.68 3.58
N THR A 45 -39.70 -7.80 3.75
CA THR A 45 -40.59 -8.38 2.73
C THR A 45 -42.04 -7.91 2.86
N GLY A 46 -42.44 -7.36 4.03
CA GLY A 46 -43.80 -6.89 4.32
C GLY A 46 -44.19 -5.60 3.56
N ASN A 47 -43.22 -4.75 3.22
CA ASN A 47 -43.43 -3.54 2.40
C ASN A 47 -43.25 -3.76 0.89
N GLY A 48 -43.03 -5.00 0.42
CA GLY A 48 -42.89 -5.32 -1.01
C GLY A 48 -41.56 -4.89 -1.67
N THR A 49 -40.61 -4.33 -0.92
CA THR A 49 -39.35 -3.78 -1.47
C THR A 49 -38.29 -4.86 -1.78
N VAL A 50 -38.36 -6.02 -1.11
CA VAL A 50 -37.43 -7.14 -1.31
C VAL A 50 -38.24 -8.42 -1.59
N GLN A 51 -37.99 -9.03 -2.75
CA GLN A 51 -38.55 -10.33 -3.11
C GLN A 51 -37.44 -11.39 -3.07
N ARG A 52 -37.65 -12.45 -2.30
CA ARG A 52 -36.72 -13.58 -2.20
C ARG A 52 -37.19 -14.73 -3.08
N LEU A 53 -36.30 -15.20 -3.96
CA LEU A 53 -36.51 -16.38 -4.80
C LEU A 53 -35.52 -17.47 -4.37
N GLN A 54 -36.04 -18.55 -3.78
CA GLN A 54 -35.25 -19.71 -3.35
C GLN A 54 -36.07 -21.00 -3.38
N PRO A 55 -35.54 -22.12 -3.90
CA PRO A 55 -34.23 -22.25 -4.55
C PRO A 55 -34.26 -21.67 -5.97
N ALA A 56 -33.26 -20.82 -6.28
CA ALA A 56 -33.05 -20.25 -7.60
C ALA A 56 -31.59 -20.43 -8.04
N ARG A 57 -31.35 -20.69 -9.33
CA ARG A 57 -30.02 -20.88 -9.90
C ARG A 57 -29.84 -19.98 -11.12
N TYR A 58 -28.92 -19.04 -11.03
CA TYR A 58 -28.54 -18.20 -12.17
C TYR A 58 -28.03 -19.03 -13.36
N THR A 59 -28.44 -18.66 -14.57
CA THR A 59 -27.95 -19.25 -15.82
C THR A 59 -27.21 -18.24 -16.69
N HIS A 60 -27.84 -17.11 -17.04
CA HIS A 60 -27.28 -16.10 -17.94
C HIS A 60 -27.82 -14.69 -17.64
N HIS A 61 -27.16 -13.63 -18.11
CA HIS A 61 -27.72 -12.28 -18.16
C HIS A 61 -27.33 -11.53 -19.44
N ASN A 62 -28.20 -10.63 -19.89
CA ASN A 62 -27.95 -9.77 -21.04
C ASN A 62 -28.23 -8.31 -20.68
N VAL A 63 -27.41 -7.40 -21.19
CA VAL A 63 -27.71 -5.97 -21.12
C VAL A 63 -28.83 -5.66 -22.12
N ILE A 64 -29.85 -4.94 -21.68
CA ILE A 64 -31.05 -4.60 -22.47
C ILE A 64 -31.25 -3.07 -22.51
N ASN A 65 -32.09 -2.61 -23.45
CA ASN A 65 -32.49 -1.21 -23.61
C ASN A 65 -31.30 -0.25 -23.79
N ASP A 66 -30.40 -0.54 -24.74
CA ASP A 66 -29.19 0.27 -25.03
C ASP A 66 -28.35 0.59 -23.79
N GLY A 67 -28.19 -0.41 -22.92
CA GLY A 67 -27.43 -0.22 -21.69
C GLY A 67 -28.23 0.38 -20.55
N ALA A 68 -29.57 0.46 -20.61
CA ALA A 68 -30.40 0.98 -19.52
C ALA A 68 -30.79 -0.06 -18.46
N GLY A 69 -30.74 -1.36 -18.78
CA GLY A 69 -31.10 -2.45 -17.88
C GLY A 69 -30.33 -3.75 -18.14
N VAL A 70 -30.64 -4.75 -17.32
CA VAL A 70 -30.12 -6.11 -17.43
C VAL A 70 -31.29 -7.09 -17.31
N GLU A 71 -31.38 -8.03 -18.23
CA GLU A 71 -32.25 -9.20 -18.13
C GLU A 71 -31.45 -10.37 -17.56
N VAL A 72 -31.99 -11.04 -16.55
CA VAL A 72 -31.35 -12.14 -15.83
C VAL A 72 -32.22 -13.38 -15.98
N GLN A 73 -31.63 -14.42 -16.55
CA GLN A 73 -32.22 -15.75 -16.66
C GLN A 73 -31.74 -16.65 -15.52
N PHE A 74 -32.66 -17.41 -14.95
CA PHE A 74 -32.40 -18.32 -13.85
C PHE A 74 -33.41 -19.45 -13.82
N GLU A 75 -33.01 -20.59 -13.26
CA GLU A 75 -33.91 -21.68 -12.93
C GLU A 75 -34.53 -21.43 -11.55
N PHE A 76 -35.83 -21.59 -11.42
CA PHE A 76 -36.55 -21.50 -10.14
C PHE A 76 -37.52 -22.67 -10.05
N HIS A 77 -37.38 -23.48 -9.00
CA HIS A 77 -38.09 -24.76 -8.86
C HIS A 77 -37.97 -25.72 -10.08
N GLY A 78 -36.88 -25.63 -10.84
CA GLY A 78 -36.63 -26.49 -12.01
C GLY A 78 -37.21 -25.97 -13.32
N GLU A 79 -37.89 -24.82 -13.30
CA GLU A 79 -38.40 -24.14 -14.50
C GLU A 79 -37.53 -22.92 -14.83
N ALA A 80 -37.45 -22.55 -16.11
CA ALA A 80 -36.68 -21.39 -16.56
C ALA A 80 -37.50 -20.10 -16.40
N HIS A 81 -36.92 -19.09 -15.74
CA HIS A 81 -37.52 -17.78 -15.53
C HIS A 81 -36.58 -16.66 -15.98
N SER A 82 -37.15 -15.48 -16.24
CA SER A 82 -36.42 -14.27 -16.58
C SER A 82 -36.92 -13.09 -15.74
N LEU A 83 -36.01 -12.22 -15.32
CA LEU A 83 -36.32 -10.96 -14.63
C LEU A 83 -35.50 -9.81 -15.21
N GLN A 84 -36.11 -8.63 -15.28
CA GLN A 84 -35.43 -7.41 -15.68
C GLN A 84 -35.09 -6.55 -14.45
N ALA A 85 -33.89 -6.02 -14.44
CA ALA A 85 -33.39 -5.14 -13.38
C ALA A 85 -32.57 -3.99 -13.95
N ARG A 86 -32.35 -2.95 -13.13
CA ARG A 86 -31.44 -1.84 -13.49
C ARG A 86 -29.98 -2.14 -13.20
N LEU A 87 -29.72 -3.15 -12.39
CA LEU A 87 -28.40 -3.54 -11.91
C LEU A 87 -28.46 -4.99 -11.41
N LEU A 88 -27.51 -5.81 -11.87
CA LEU A 88 -27.23 -7.13 -11.33
C LEU A 88 -26.08 -7.02 -10.32
N ILE A 89 -26.24 -7.61 -9.13
CA ILE A 89 -25.20 -7.69 -8.12
C ILE A 89 -24.85 -9.17 -7.91
N ALA A 90 -23.63 -9.56 -8.29
CA ALA A 90 -23.13 -10.91 -8.08
C ALA A 90 -22.46 -11.03 -6.70
N ALA A 91 -23.03 -11.88 -5.85
CA ALA A 91 -22.51 -12.20 -4.51
C ALA A 91 -22.63 -13.71 -4.21
N ASP A 92 -22.55 -14.53 -5.24
CA ASP A 92 -22.78 -15.98 -5.30
C ASP A 92 -21.56 -16.84 -4.89
N GLY A 93 -20.59 -16.23 -4.20
CA GLY A 93 -19.52 -16.94 -3.50
C GLY A 93 -18.30 -17.29 -4.38
N ALA A 94 -17.39 -18.10 -3.81
CA ALA A 94 -16.10 -18.41 -4.44
C ALA A 94 -16.23 -19.11 -5.81
N TYR A 95 -17.32 -19.83 -6.04
CA TYR A 95 -17.66 -20.53 -7.29
C TYR A 95 -18.74 -19.77 -8.07
N SER A 96 -18.58 -18.45 -8.20
CA SER A 96 -19.56 -17.57 -8.84
C SER A 96 -19.85 -17.96 -10.29
N SER A 97 -21.11 -18.31 -10.57
CA SER A 97 -21.62 -18.60 -11.91
C SER A 97 -21.78 -17.30 -12.72
N VAL A 98 -22.09 -16.18 -12.06
CA VAL A 98 -22.16 -14.87 -12.73
C VAL A 98 -20.77 -14.44 -13.19
N ARG A 99 -19.73 -14.63 -12.37
CA ARG A 99 -18.35 -14.39 -12.78
C ARG A 99 -17.94 -15.27 -13.96
N ALA A 100 -18.30 -16.54 -13.94
CA ALA A 100 -17.98 -17.44 -15.05
C ALA A 100 -18.64 -16.98 -16.36
N ALA A 101 -19.84 -16.39 -16.29
CA ALA A 101 -20.57 -15.91 -17.46
C ALA A 101 -19.95 -14.68 -18.15
N ILE A 102 -19.29 -13.78 -17.41
CA ILE A 102 -18.72 -12.55 -17.99
C ILE A 102 -17.39 -12.74 -18.71
N GLN A 103 -16.78 -13.94 -18.62
CA GLN A 103 -15.51 -14.28 -19.29
C GLN A 103 -14.37 -13.27 -19.09
N LYS A 104 -14.40 -12.47 -18.03
CA LYS A 104 -13.33 -11.52 -17.70
C LYS A 104 -12.08 -12.24 -17.20
N PRO A 105 -10.87 -11.69 -17.43
CA PRO A 105 -9.64 -12.29 -16.96
C PRO A 105 -9.64 -12.40 -15.44
N ILE A 106 -9.31 -13.59 -14.96
CA ILE A 106 -9.10 -13.90 -13.55
C ILE A 106 -7.63 -14.20 -13.33
N GLU A 107 -7.06 -13.64 -12.26
CA GLU A 107 -5.77 -14.08 -11.76
C GLU A 107 -6.00 -15.11 -10.67
N LYS A 108 -5.43 -16.30 -10.87
CA LYS A 108 -5.49 -17.39 -9.90
C LYS A 108 -4.07 -17.71 -9.44
N SER A 109 -3.87 -17.59 -8.13
CA SER A 109 -2.63 -18.03 -7.47
C SER A 109 -2.95 -19.22 -6.58
N GLU A 110 -2.34 -20.35 -6.87
CA GLU A 110 -2.49 -21.58 -6.09
C GLU A 110 -1.39 -21.63 -5.03
N TYR A 111 -1.76 -21.84 -3.77
CA TYR A 111 -0.79 -21.85 -2.67
C TYR A 111 -0.10 -23.21 -2.47
N GLY A 112 -0.53 -24.25 -3.20
CA GLY A 112 -0.05 -25.63 -3.01
C GLY A 112 -0.43 -26.23 -1.65
N GLN A 113 -1.50 -25.71 -1.05
CA GLN A 113 -1.98 -26.09 0.28
C GLN A 113 -3.49 -26.27 0.29
N THR A 114 -3.97 -27.11 1.19
CA THR A 114 -5.39 -27.42 1.39
C THR A 114 -5.74 -27.38 2.88
N ALA A 115 -6.86 -26.74 3.22
CA ALA A 115 -7.40 -26.70 4.58
C ALA A 115 -8.37 -27.87 4.81
N ILE A 116 -8.07 -28.71 5.80
CA ILE A 116 -8.95 -29.77 6.28
C ILE A 116 -9.76 -29.21 7.46
N VAL A 117 -11.08 -29.20 7.32
CA VAL A 117 -12.01 -28.63 8.29
C VAL A 117 -12.91 -29.72 8.87
N CYS A 118 -13.06 -29.74 10.19
CA CYS A 118 -14.07 -30.54 10.89
C CYS A 118 -14.42 -29.90 12.23
N THR A 119 -15.38 -30.47 12.95
CA THR A 119 -15.63 -30.13 14.36
C THR A 119 -15.41 -31.34 15.23
N ALA A 120 -15.03 -31.12 16.48
CA ALA A 120 -14.82 -32.18 17.45
C ALA A 120 -15.25 -31.73 18.85
N LYS A 121 -15.37 -32.68 19.76
CA LYS A 121 -15.54 -32.43 21.18
C LYS A 121 -14.21 -32.68 21.90
N PRO A 122 -13.59 -31.65 22.49
CA PRO A 122 -12.40 -31.85 23.32
C PRO A 122 -12.79 -32.53 24.64
N ALA A 123 -11.89 -33.32 25.22
CA ALA A 123 -12.13 -33.91 26.54
C ALA A 123 -12.13 -32.86 27.65
N ARG A 124 -11.35 -31.78 27.49
CA ARG A 124 -11.30 -30.62 28.39
C ARG A 124 -12.03 -29.44 27.77
N ALA A 125 -12.75 -28.70 28.60
CA ALA A 125 -13.45 -27.51 28.15
C ALA A 125 -12.47 -26.48 27.56
N HIS A 126 -12.83 -25.90 26.41
CA HIS A 126 -12.00 -24.90 25.73
C HIS A 126 -12.01 -23.53 26.44
N HIS A 127 -12.92 -23.28 27.40
CA HIS A 127 -13.03 -22.02 28.17
C HIS A 127 -13.00 -20.75 27.30
N GLY A 128 -13.66 -20.79 26.13
CA GLY A 128 -13.64 -19.67 25.17
C GLY A 128 -12.26 -19.33 24.58
N THR A 129 -11.28 -20.22 24.70
CA THR A 129 -9.92 -20.03 24.18
C THR A 129 -9.79 -20.66 22.80
N ALA A 130 -9.28 -19.88 21.85
CA ALA A 130 -8.82 -20.39 20.55
C ALA A 130 -7.33 -20.76 20.67
N PHE A 131 -6.94 -21.84 19.99
CA PHE A 131 -5.56 -22.28 19.90
C PHE A 131 -5.12 -22.28 18.44
N GLU A 132 -3.89 -21.86 18.21
CA GLU A 132 -3.25 -21.97 16.90
C GLU A 132 -1.85 -22.54 17.11
N CYS A 133 -1.49 -23.52 16.30
CA CYS A 133 -0.13 -24.04 16.23
C CYS A 133 0.33 -24.09 14.77
N PHE A 134 1.62 -23.87 14.56
CA PHE A 134 2.22 -23.93 13.23
C PHE A 134 2.85 -25.30 13.05
N THR A 135 2.38 -26.04 12.05
CA THR A 135 2.95 -27.33 11.66
C THR A 135 3.84 -27.16 10.42
N ARG A 136 4.60 -28.20 10.06
CA ARG A 136 5.44 -28.20 8.85
C ARG A 136 4.63 -27.97 7.56
N GLY A 137 3.37 -28.40 7.55
CA GLY A 137 2.46 -28.29 6.41
C GLY A 137 1.66 -26.99 6.34
N GLY A 138 1.55 -26.28 7.46
CA GLY A 138 0.71 -25.09 7.59
C GLY A 138 0.13 -24.92 8.99
N PRO A 139 -0.61 -23.82 9.24
CA PRO A 139 -1.26 -23.57 10.53
C PRO A 139 -2.37 -24.58 10.81
N LEU A 140 -2.52 -24.93 12.08
CA LEU A 140 -3.62 -25.71 12.63
C LEU A 140 -4.30 -24.86 13.70
N ALA A 141 -5.57 -24.52 13.47
CA ALA A 141 -6.38 -23.71 14.36
C ALA A 141 -7.51 -24.54 15.00
N VAL A 142 -7.72 -24.34 16.30
CA VAL A 142 -8.84 -24.83 17.09
C VAL A 142 -9.61 -23.62 17.59
N LEU A 143 -10.85 -23.48 17.14
CA LEU A 143 -11.72 -22.36 17.47
C LEU A 143 -12.83 -22.84 18.42
N PRO A 144 -13.09 -22.14 19.53
CA PRO A 144 -14.15 -22.51 20.46
C PRO A 144 -15.51 -22.42 19.78
N ALA A 145 -16.35 -23.45 19.91
CA ALA A 145 -17.69 -23.50 19.33
C ALA A 145 -18.75 -23.76 20.41
N PRO A 146 -20.05 -23.47 20.14
CA PRO A 146 -21.12 -23.75 21.10
C PRO A 146 -21.20 -25.23 21.52
N ALA A 147 -21.89 -25.49 22.62
CA ALA A 147 -22.07 -26.83 23.20
C ALA A 147 -20.75 -27.55 23.58
N GLY A 148 -19.73 -26.77 23.94
CA GLY A 148 -18.42 -27.30 24.37
C GLY A 148 -17.60 -27.92 23.24
N ARG A 149 -17.99 -27.72 21.98
CA ARG A 149 -17.28 -28.24 20.81
C ARG A 149 -16.18 -27.29 20.37
N VAL A 150 -15.36 -27.73 19.41
CA VAL A 150 -14.39 -26.91 18.71
C VAL A 150 -14.51 -27.07 17.21
N SER A 151 -14.23 -26.00 16.46
CA SER A 151 -14.02 -26.04 15.01
C SER A 151 -12.52 -26.14 14.74
N LEU A 152 -12.13 -27.11 13.92
CA LEU A 152 -10.75 -27.42 13.59
C LEU A 152 -10.50 -27.02 12.14
N VAL A 153 -9.40 -26.30 11.90
CA VAL A 153 -8.93 -25.94 10.55
C VAL A 153 -7.44 -26.29 10.48
N TRP A 154 -7.12 -27.38 9.78
CA TRP A 154 -5.75 -27.85 9.59
C TRP A 154 -5.30 -27.59 8.16
N VAL A 155 -4.43 -26.61 7.96
CA VAL A 155 -3.79 -26.36 6.67
C VAL A 155 -2.59 -27.29 6.50
N ASN A 156 -2.55 -27.98 5.37
CA ASN A 156 -1.43 -28.82 5.00
C ASN A 156 -1.09 -28.67 3.50
N ARG A 157 0.06 -29.19 3.08
CA ARG A 157 0.44 -29.24 1.67
C ARG A 157 -0.49 -30.19 0.92
N ASP A 158 -0.74 -29.90 -0.35
CA ASP A 158 -1.65 -30.70 -1.17
C ASP A 158 -1.24 -32.19 -1.23
N GLU A 159 0.06 -32.46 -1.25
CA GLU A 159 0.65 -33.81 -1.25
C GLU A 159 0.31 -34.61 0.02
N ASP A 160 0.17 -33.95 1.18
CA ASP A 160 -0.04 -34.59 2.49
C ASP A 160 -1.53 -34.80 2.81
N VAL A 161 -2.45 -34.15 2.07
CA VAL A 161 -3.87 -34.10 2.41
C VAL A 161 -4.56 -35.45 2.18
N SER A 162 -4.19 -36.17 1.12
CA SER A 162 -4.79 -37.48 0.82
C SER A 162 -4.57 -38.49 1.95
N GLU A 163 -3.37 -38.51 2.55
CA GLU A 163 -3.07 -39.35 3.72
C GLU A 163 -3.97 -38.95 4.91
N LEU A 164 -4.03 -37.66 5.22
CA LEU A 164 -4.78 -37.14 6.37
C LEU A 164 -6.30 -37.36 6.25
N MET A 165 -6.84 -37.27 5.03
CA MET A 165 -8.25 -37.52 4.75
C MET A 165 -8.60 -39.01 4.84
N ALA A 166 -7.64 -39.90 4.59
CA ALA A 166 -7.80 -41.35 4.65
C ALA A 166 -7.65 -41.96 6.05
N LEU A 167 -7.05 -41.23 7.02
CA LEU A 167 -6.90 -41.72 8.40
C LEU A 167 -8.24 -42.06 9.04
N GLU A 168 -8.32 -43.13 9.83
CA GLU A 168 -9.50 -43.37 10.68
C GLU A 168 -9.70 -42.23 11.70
N PRO A 169 -10.94 -41.92 12.13
CA PRO A 169 -11.24 -40.81 13.03
C PRO A 169 -10.40 -40.80 14.30
N GLU A 170 -10.14 -41.96 14.91
CA GLU A 170 -9.35 -42.13 16.13
C GLU A 170 -7.88 -41.78 15.88
N ALA A 171 -7.32 -42.23 14.75
CA ALA A 171 -5.94 -41.93 14.38
C ALA A 171 -5.74 -40.44 14.08
N TYR A 172 -6.71 -39.82 13.41
CA TYR A 172 -6.71 -38.38 13.14
C TYR A 172 -6.85 -37.56 14.43
N ALA A 173 -7.75 -37.96 15.34
CA ALA A 173 -7.92 -37.33 16.64
C ALA A 173 -6.65 -37.40 17.50
N LYS A 174 -5.97 -38.56 17.51
CA LYS A 174 -4.69 -38.74 18.21
C LYS A 174 -3.62 -37.80 17.65
N ARG A 175 -3.49 -37.71 16.32
CA ARG A 175 -2.52 -36.82 15.67
C ARG A 175 -2.80 -35.35 15.96
N LEU A 176 -4.06 -34.93 15.98
CA LEU A 176 -4.45 -33.59 16.40
C LEU A 176 -4.08 -33.31 17.86
N ASP A 177 -4.34 -34.25 18.77
CA ASP A 177 -4.06 -34.07 20.19
C ASP A 177 -2.56 -33.99 20.49
N GLU A 178 -1.74 -34.78 19.79
CA GLU A 178 -0.28 -34.70 19.83
C GLU A 178 0.23 -33.34 19.37
N LEU A 179 -0.31 -32.80 18.27
CA LEU A 179 0.05 -31.46 17.76
C LEU A 179 -0.31 -30.34 18.76
N PHE A 180 -1.36 -30.53 19.54
CA PHE A 180 -1.73 -29.64 20.64
C PHE A 180 -1.11 -30.01 21.99
N ARG A 181 -0.20 -30.98 22.04
CA ARG A 181 0.49 -31.44 23.26
C ARG A 181 -0.50 -31.78 24.37
N HIS A 182 -1.59 -32.47 24.04
CA HIS A 182 -2.63 -32.92 24.97
C HIS A 182 -3.34 -31.80 25.74
N ARG A 183 -3.27 -30.54 25.26
CA ARG A 183 -3.85 -29.37 25.96
C ARG A 183 -5.35 -29.48 26.18
N LEU A 184 -6.05 -30.01 25.18
CA LEU A 184 -7.50 -30.23 25.21
C LEU A 184 -7.88 -31.64 25.64
N GLY A 185 -6.90 -32.47 26.00
CA GLY A 185 -7.07 -33.81 26.56
C GLY A 185 -7.62 -34.85 25.57
N GLY A 186 -7.42 -34.66 24.27
CA GLY A 186 -7.98 -35.50 23.22
C GLY A 186 -9.24 -34.92 22.59
N PHE A 187 -9.60 -35.49 21.43
CA PHE A 187 -10.77 -35.12 20.65
C PHE A 187 -11.65 -36.35 20.39
N THR A 188 -12.96 -36.21 20.56
CA THR A 188 -13.97 -37.22 20.26
C THR A 188 -15.09 -36.62 19.41
N GLU A 189 -16.00 -37.47 18.92
CA GLU A 189 -17.16 -37.03 18.12
C GLU A 189 -16.79 -36.18 16.90
N LEU A 190 -15.73 -36.55 16.17
CA LEU A 190 -15.31 -35.81 14.99
C LEU A 190 -16.39 -35.87 13.91
N THR A 191 -16.77 -34.71 13.36
CA THR A 191 -17.62 -34.68 12.16
C THR A 191 -16.81 -35.04 10.93
N PRO A 192 -17.46 -35.48 9.83
CA PRO A 192 -16.79 -35.74 8.57
C PRO A 192 -15.87 -34.58 8.17
N ARG A 193 -14.63 -34.92 7.81
CA ARG A 193 -13.61 -33.97 7.36
C ARG A 193 -13.96 -33.46 5.97
N GLN A 194 -13.69 -32.19 5.73
CA GLN A 194 -13.86 -31.55 4.43
C GLN A 194 -12.57 -30.84 4.05
N ALA A 195 -12.12 -31.07 2.82
CA ALA A 195 -10.90 -30.48 2.29
C ALA A 195 -11.24 -29.29 1.37
N TYR A 196 -10.57 -28.16 1.58
CA TYR A 196 -10.75 -26.95 0.80
C TYR A 196 -9.39 -26.48 0.23
N PRO A 197 -9.16 -26.59 -1.08
CA PRO A 197 -7.91 -26.14 -1.68
C PRO A 197 -7.78 -24.63 -1.56
N LEU A 198 -6.56 -24.18 -1.29
CA LEU A 198 -6.28 -22.80 -0.94
C LEU A 198 -5.77 -22.06 -2.16
N ASN A 199 -6.63 -21.21 -2.68
CA ASN A 199 -6.38 -20.41 -3.87
C ASN A 199 -6.75 -18.96 -3.60
N LEU A 200 -5.99 -18.04 -4.19
CA LEU A 200 -6.40 -16.65 -4.34
C LEU A 200 -6.96 -16.48 -5.75
N ILE A 201 -8.19 -15.98 -5.84
CA ILE A 201 -8.77 -15.54 -7.11
C ILE A 201 -9.00 -14.04 -7.01
N THR A 202 -8.43 -13.28 -7.94
CA THR A 202 -8.58 -11.83 -8.05
C THR A 202 -9.19 -11.48 -9.41
N LEU A 203 -10.23 -10.65 -9.39
CA LEU A 203 -10.78 -10.03 -10.58
C LEU A 203 -10.16 -8.65 -10.76
N GLN A 204 -9.61 -8.40 -11.94
CA GLN A 204 -9.07 -7.09 -12.30
C GLN A 204 -10.18 -6.03 -12.44
N GLU A 205 -11.36 -6.43 -12.90
CA GLU A 205 -12.52 -5.55 -13.06
C GLU A 205 -13.73 -6.10 -12.28
N LEU A 206 -14.16 -5.35 -11.26
CA LEU A 206 -15.27 -5.72 -10.37
C LEU A 206 -16.63 -5.20 -10.85
N VAL A 207 -16.62 -4.39 -11.90
CA VAL A 207 -17.80 -3.74 -12.45
C VAL A 207 -17.82 -4.03 -13.95
N ASP A 208 -19.02 -4.27 -14.45
CA ASP A 208 -19.32 -4.33 -15.86
C ASP A 208 -20.59 -3.51 -16.15
N GLU A 209 -20.98 -3.43 -17.42
CA GLU A 209 -22.21 -2.76 -17.80
C GLU A 209 -23.41 -3.38 -17.08
N ARG A 210 -24.02 -2.60 -16.16
CA ARG A 210 -25.16 -3.03 -15.32
C ARG A 210 -24.87 -4.23 -14.42
N LEU A 211 -23.61 -4.54 -14.14
CA LEU A 211 -23.20 -5.61 -13.23
C LEU A 211 -22.14 -5.15 -12.23
N VAL A 212 -22.27 -5.58 -10.98
CA VAL A 212 -21.23 -5.42 -9.96
C VAL A 212 -20.97 -6.77 -9.28
N ILE A 213 -19.71 -7.17 -9.18
CA ILE A 213 -19.30 -8.40 -8.49
C ILE A 213 -18.72 -8.04 -7.12
N LEU A 214 -19.19 -8.70 -6.07
CA LEU A 214 -18.85 -8.41 -4.68
C LEU A 214 -18.51 -9.68 -3.88
N GLY A 215 -17.86 -9.47 -2.73
CA GLY A 215 -17.55 -10.54 -1.79
C GLY A 215 -16.65 -11.63 -2.40
N ASN A 216 -16.91 -12.88 -2.02
CA ASN A 216 -16.15 -14.03 -2.49
C ASN A 216 -16.34 -14.33 -4.00
N ALA A 217 -17.36 -13.73 -4.64
CA ALA A 217 -17.50 -13.78 -6.09
C ALA A 217 -16.42 -12.95 -6.79
N ALA A 218 -16.03 -11.82 -6.19
CA ALA A 218 -15.00 -10.91 -6.69
C ALA A 218 -13.58 -11.28 -6.28
N HIS A 219 -13.40 -11.68 -5.01
CA HIS A 219 -12.10 -12.08 -4.48
C HIS A 219 -12.30 -13.33 -3.61
N ALA A 220 -11.94 -14.49 -4.15
CA ALA A 220 -11.92 -15.69 -3.33
C ALA A 220 -10.59 -15.69 -2.56
N LEU A 221 -10.64 -15.25 -1.31
CA LEU A 221 -9.55 -15.35 -0.34
C LEU A 221 -9.66 -16.67 0.42
N HIS A 222 -8.52 -17.24 0.82
CA HIS A 222 -8.47 -18.43 1.66
C HIS A 222 -9.38 -18.26 2.90
N PRO A 223 -10.14 -19.30 3.32
CA PRO A 223 -10.94 -19.29 4.54
C PRO A 223 -10.17 -19.13 5.89
N VAL A 224 -8.89 -18.72 5.93
CA VAL A 224 -8.17 -18.53 7.21
C VAL A 224 -8.94 -17.48 8.02
N ALA A 225 -9.47 -17.90 9.17
CA ALA A 225 -10.24 -17.08 10.11
C ALA A 225 -11.47 -16.34 9.52
N GLY A 226 -12.03 -16.79 8.38
CA GLY A 226 -13.23 -16.17 7.79
C GLY A 226 -13.03 -14.72 7.32
N GLN A 227 -11.79 -14.29 7.07
CA GLN A 227 -11.46 -12.90 6.76
C GLN A 227 -12.18 -12.35 5.52
N GLY A 228 -12.36 -13.16 4.47
CA GLY A 228 -13.11 -12.75 3.27
C GLY A 228 -14.56 -12.33 3.58
N PHE A 229 -15.23 -13.06 4.48
CA PHE A 229 -16.58 -12.75 4.93
C PHE A 229 -16.62 -11.46 5.78
N ASN A 230 -15.69 -11.31 6.72
CA ASN A 230 -15.59 -10.11 7.57
C ASN A 230 -15.29 -8.84 6.76
N LEU A 231 -14.41 -8.93 5.76
CA LEU A 231 -14.12 -7.84 4.83
C LEU A 231 -15.36 -7.44 4.02
N CYS A 232 -16.16 -8.42 3.59
CA CYS A 232 -17.40 -8.17 2.87
C CYS A 232 -18.43 -7.43 3.74
N LEU A 233 -18.68 -7.89 4.97
CA LEU A 233 -19.59 -7.22 5.90
C LEU A 233 -19.16 -5.77 6.21
N ARG A 234 -17.85 -5.56 6.41
CA ARG A 234 -17.29 -4.21 6.64
C ARG A 234 -17.51 -3.28 5.44
N ARG A 235 -17.45 -3.81 4.21
CA ARG A 235 -17.72 -3.06 2.98
C ARG A 235 -19.21 -2.78 2.79
N ALA A 236 -20.08 -3.72 3.11
CA ALA A 236 -21.53 -3.53 3.04
C ALA A 236 -22.02 -2.42 3.99
N ARG A 237 -21.52 -2.40 5.24
CA ARG A 237 -21.87 -1.39 6.25
C ARG A 237 -21.53 0.04 5.83
N ARG A 238 -20.45 0.25 5.06
CA ARG A 238 -20.03 1.58 4.58
C ARG A 238 -20.92 2.15 3.45
N ARG A 239 -21.84 1.35 2.90
CA ARG A 239 -22.75 1.76 1.82
C ARG A 239 -24.20 1.99 2.27
N LEU A 240 -24.51 1.78 3.54
CA LEU A 240 -25.81 2.18 4.10
C LEU A 240 -25.79 3.71 4.25
N PRO A 241 -26.70 4.44 3.58
CA PRO A 241 -26.84 5.88 3.82
C PRO A 241 -27.21 6.11 5.29
N SER A 242 -26.63 7.14 5.91
CA SER A 242 -27.31 7.84 7.00
C SER A 242 -28.64 8.40 6.47
N ASP A 243 -29.65 8.43 7.32
CA ASP A 243 -31.10 8.42 7.04
C ASP A 243 -31.73 9.54 6.17
N ASP A 244 -30.98 10.26 5.34
CA ASP A 244 -31.51 11.32 4.47
C ASP A 244 -31.46 10.92 2.99
N ARG A 245 -32.63 10.64 2.39
CA ARG A 245 -32.79 10.57 0.93
C ARG A 245 -33.51 11.83 0.42
N PRO A 246 -32.89 12.64 -0.47
CA PRO A 246 -33.63 13.63 -1.24
C PRO A 246 -34.27 12.99 -2.49
N ASP A 247 -35.46 13.50 -2.83
CA ASP A 247 -36.32 13.09 -3.94
C ASP A 247 -35.64 13.20 -5.33
N ARG A 248 -35.96 12.25 -6.22
CA ARG A 248 -35.28 11.99 -7.50
C ARG A 248 -36.07 12.44 -8.74
N SER A 249 -36.93 13.44 -8.61
CA SER A 249 -37.83 13.89 -9.68
C SER A 249 -37.29 15.01 -10.60
N ALA A 250 -36.08 15.54 -10.38
CA ALA A 250 -35.64 16.76 -11.10
C ALA A 250 -34.22 16.70 -11.69
N ARG A 251 -33.94 15.84 -12.68
CA ARG A 251 -32.80 16.02 -13.62
C ARG A 251 -33.09 15.40 -14.99
N ALA A 252 -33.79 16.14 -15.84
CA ALA A 252 -33.81 15.90 -17.28
C ALA A 252 -33.34 17.19 -17.97
N GLY A 253 -32.21 17.14 -18.69
CA GLY A 253 -31.75 18.25 -19.53
C GLY A 253 -30.27 18.58 -19.37
N VAL A 254 -29.38 17.77 -19.94
CA VAL A 254 -28.04 18.22 -20.34
C VAL A 254 -27.72 17.59 -21.70
N GLN A 255 -27.58 18.44 -22.71
CA GLN A 255 -27.22 18.09 -24.09
C GLN A 255 -25.74 17.67 -24.17
N SER A 256 -25.47 16.63 -24.97
CA SER A 256 -24.14 16.08 -25.24
C SER A 256 -23.37 16.92 -26.27
N ARG A 257 -22.08 17.15 -26.02
CA ARG A 257 -21.09 17.62 -27.01
C ARG A 257 -20.19 16.45 -27.43
N PRO A 258 -19.66 16.41 -28.67
CA PRO A 258 -19.03 15.22 -29.23
C PRO A 258 -17.61 14.97 -28.67
N ALA A 259 -17.33 13.71 -28.38
CA ALA A 259 -16.06 13.21 -27.87
C ALA A 259 -14.92 13.39 -28.90
N ARG A 260 -13.80 13.99 -28.46
CA ARG A 260 -12.56 14.04 -29.26
C ARG A 260 -11.86 12.69 -29.17
N ARG A 261 -11.82 11.93 -30.28
CA ARG A 261 -10.95 10.75 -30.44
C ARG A 261 -9.49 11.20 -30.30
N ARG A 262 -8.78 10.68 -29.30
CA ARG A 262 -7.31 10.76 -29.18
C ARG A 262 -6.73 9.34 -29.19
N ASP A 263 -5.57 9.21 -29.85
CA ASP A 263 -5.01 7.99 -30.42
C ASP A 263 -4.66 6.86 -29.43
N ARG A 264 -4.98 5.64 -29.88
CA ARG A 264 -4.71 4.33 -29.23
C ARG A 264 -3.27 3.83 -29.40
N ALA A 265 -2.26 4.70 -29.41
CA ALA A 265 -0.87 4.28 -29.66
C ALA A 265 -0.13 3.69 -28.43
N TRP A 266 -0.67 3.84 -27.21
CA TRP A 266 0.05 3.46 -25.98
C TRP A 266 0.03 1.97 -25.61
N ARG A 267 -0.82 1.14 -26.23
CA ARG A 267 -0.89 -0.31 -25.94
C ARG A 267 0.06 -1.19 -26.76
N ALA A 268 0.60 -0.69 -27.87
CA ALA A 268 1.33 -1.54 -28.84
C ALA A 268 2.85 -1.67 -28.56
N ALA A 269 3.41 -0.93 -27.60
CA ALA A 269 4.84 -1.01 -27.26
C ALA A 269 5.17 -1.98 -26.10
N PHE A 270 4.18 -2.74 -25.61
CA PHE A 270 4.33 -3.57 -24.41
C PHE A 270 4.71 -5.04 -24.69
N VAL A 271 4.83 -5.45 -25.96
CA VAL A 271 5.29 -6.79 -26.34
C VAL A 271 6.24 -6.67 -27.53
N GLU A 272 7.42 -7.27 -27.41
CA GLU A 272 8.55 -7.32 -28.36
C GLU A 272 9.40 -6.04 -28.54
N ARG A 273 10.57 -6.05 -27.90
CA ARG A 273 11.86 -5.97 -28.63
C ARG A 273 13.02 -6.43 -27.74
N ARG A 274 13.39 -7.71 -27.90
CA ARG A 274 14.69 -8.25 -27.53
C ARG A 274 15.70 -7.88 -28.62
N HIS A 275 16.85 -7.36 -28.18
CA HIS A 275 18.17 -7.33 -28.85
C HIS A 275 18.30 -6.63 -30.20
N LEU A 276 19.24 -5.68 -30.29
CA LEU A 276 20.28 -5.51 -31.34
C LEU A 276 21.19 -4.30 -30.98
N PRO A 277 22.41 -4.19 -31.55
CA PRO A 277 23.60 -3.77 -30.82
C PRO A 277 24.07 -2.34 -31.10
N ILE A 278 25.05 -1.96 -30.28
CA ILE A 278 25.82 -0.71 -30.22
C ILE A 278 26.50 -0.39 -31.56
N GLN A 279 26.38 0.87 -32.01
CA GLN A 279 27.33 1.49 -32.96
C GLN A 279 27.98 2.74 -32.36
N LYS A 280 29.28 2.87 -32.63
CA LYS A 280 30.23 3.88 -32.12
C LYS A 280 30.27 5.15 -32.99
N SER A 281 30.67 6.25 -32.32
CA SER A 281 31.31 7.49 -32.84
C SER A 281 30.34 8.55 -33.41
N ALA A 282 30.58 9.88 -33.33
CA ALA A 282 31.79 10.64 -33.02
C ALA A 282 31.47 12.10 -32.57
N ARG A 283 32.42 12.67 -31.81
CA ARG A 283 32.85 14.08 -31.68
C ARG A 283 31.87 15.20 -31.27
N ALA A 284 32.23 15.81 -30.13
CA ALA A 284 31.78 17.12 -29.65
C ALA A 284 32.44 18.28 -30.41
N PRO A 285 31.84 19.48 -30.35
CA PRO A 285 32.61 20.71 -30.26
C PRO A 285 32.25 21.58 -29.05
N ASP A 286 33.33 22.20 -28.59
CA ASP A 286 33.59 23.16 -27.52
C ASP A 286 32.48 24.08 -26.98
N ALA A 287 32.63 24.27 -25.67
CA ALA A 287 31.98 25.25 -24.83
C ALA A 287 32.31 26.70 -25.26
N ARG A 288 31.26 27.52 -25.37
CA ARG A 288 31.35 28.97 -25.19
C ARG A 288 30.23 29.41 -24.27
N HIS A 289 30.64 30.02 -23.16
CA HIS A 289 29.80 30.74 -22.21
C HIS A 289 28.85 31.71 -22.93
N LEU A 290 27.55 31.47 -22.84
CA LEU A 290 26.51 32.43 -23.13
C LEU A 290 25.60 32.53 -21.92
N THR A 291 25.89 33.51 -21.07
CA THR A 291 25.01 34.00 -20.03
C THR A 291 23.80 34.65 -20.71
N MET A 292 22.77 33.86 -21.03
CA MET A 292 21.49 34.40 -21.46
C MET A 292 20.58 34.56 -20.25
N THR A 293 20.46 35.79 -19.78
CA THR A 293 19.36 36.25 -18.94
C THR A 293 18.03 35.91 -19.62
N ALA A 294 17.27 35.01 -19.01
CA ALA A 294 15.94 34.65 -19.48
C ALA A 294 15.05 35.91 -19.43
N LYS A 295 14.69 36.43 -20.60
CA LYS A 295 13.61 37.41 -20.75
C LYS A 295 12.32 36.76 -20.25
N VAL A 296 11.81 37.26 -19.13
CA VAL A 296 10.45 37.03 -18.65
C VAL A 296 9.48 37.35 -19.78
N LYS A 297 8.80 36.32 -20.31
CA LYS A 297 7.65 36.52 -21.21
C LYS A 297 6.53 37.17 -20.39
N LYS A 298 6.35 38.47 -20.60
CA LYS A 298 5.15 39.22 -20.17
C LYS A 298 3.92 38.66 -20.91
N ASN A 299 2.85 38.42 -20.15
CA ASN A 299 1.46 38.09 -20.54
C ASN A 299 1.12 36.61 -20.81
N ALA A 300 1.34 35.73 -19.82
CA ALA A 300 0.66 34.42 -19.74
C ALA A 300 -0.59 34.44 -18.82
N SER A 301 -0.97 35.59 -18.26
CA SER A 301 -1.94 35.72 -17.16
C SER A 301 -3.42 35.56 -17.54
N ASP A 302 -3.76 35.28 -18.80
CA ASP A 302 -5.16 35.24 -19.28
C ASP A 302 -5.61 33.89 -19.86
N GLN A 303 -4.72 32.89 -19.97
CA GLN A 303 -5.12 31.56 -20.41
C GLN A 303 -5.32 30.62 -19.21
N PRO A 304 -6.49 29.95 -19.09
CA PRO A 304 -6.72 29.00 -18.02
C PRO A 304 -5.82 27.78 -18.20
N PHE A 305 -5.20 27.34 -17.10
CA PHE A 305 -4.49 26.07 -17.04
C PHE A 305 -5.49 24.92 -16.93
N ASP A 306 -5.04 23.70 -17.22
CA ASP A 306 -5.82 22.51 -16.90
C ASP A 306 -5.63 22.15 -15.42
N VAL A 307 -4.39 22.30 -14.91
CA VAL A 307 -4.00 21.94 -13.56
C VAL A 307 -3.08 22.99 -12.94
N ILE A 308 -3.34 23.37 -11.69
CA ILE A 308 -2.39 24.08 -10.82
C ILE A 308 -1.85 23.08 -9.79
N ILE A 309 -0.53 23.00 -9.67
CA ILE A 309 0.16 22.16 -8.69
C ILE A 309 0.91 23.06 -7.73
N ILE A 310 0.59 22.99 -6.45
CA ILE A 310 1.31 23.70 -5.38
C ILE A 310 2.31 22.73 -4.76
N GLY A 311 3.59 23.07 -4.83
CA GLY A 311 4.73 22.26 -4.40
C GLY A 311 5.43 21.59 -5.57
N GLY A 312 6.67 21.97 -5.85
CA GLY A 312 7.59 21.40 -6.84
C GLY A 312 8.67 20.50 -6.23
N GLY A 313 8.39 19.90 -5.07
CA GLY A 313 9.14 18.76 -4.54
C GLY A 313 9.06 17.54 -5.46
N MET A 314 9.74 16.44 -5.10
CA MET A 314 9.79 15.23 -5.94
C MET A 314 8.42 14.73 -6.42
N VAL A 315 7.41 14.71 -5.54
CA VAL A 315 6.05 14.25 -5.88
C VAL A 315 5.37 15.23 -6.84
N GLY A 316 5.27 16.51 -6.48
CA GLY A 316 4.59 17.50 -7.31
C GLY A 316 5.27 17.71 -8.67
N ALA A 317 6.61 17.75 -8.71
CA ALA A 317 7.37 17.81 -9.95
C ALA A 317 7.17 16.57 -10.84
N SER A 318 7.05 15.37 -10.25
CA SER A 318 6.74 14.15 -11.02
C SER A 318 5.32 14.15 -11.62
N ILE A 319 4.34 14.66 -10.88
CA ILE A 319 2.96 14.83 -11.35
C ILE A 319 2.93 15.87 -12.49
N ALA A 320 3.60 17.01 -12.29
CA ALA A 320 3.69 18.07 -13.29
C ALA A 320 4.30 17.56 -14.59
N LEU A 321 5.42 16.85 -14.51
CA LEU A 321 6.12 16.31 -15.67
C LEU A 321 5.26 15.27 -16.40
N ALA A 322 4.60 14.37 -15.68
CA ALA A 322 3.71 13.38 -16.28
C ALA A 322 2.52 14.00 -17.01
N LEU A 323 1.84 14.96 -16.37
CA LEU A 323 0.67 15.63 -16.95
C LEU A 323 1.07 16.53 -18.13
N GLY A 324 2.18 17.24 -18.01
CA GLY A 324 2.73 18.04 -19.11
C GLY A 324 3.11 17.19 -20.33
N GLN A 325 3.74 16.03 -20.13
CA GLN A 325 4.05 15.09 -21.22
C GLN A 325 2.79 14.52 -21.91
N GLN A 326 1.63 14.53 -21.24
CA GLN A 326 0.33 14.17 -21.82
C GLN A 326 -0.35 15.35 -22.55
N GLY A 327 0.28 16.53 -22.55
CA GLY A 327 -0.20 17.73 -23.24
C GLY A 327 -1.13 18.62 -22.43
N TRP A 328 -1.32 18.36 -21.14
CA TRP A 328 -2.08 19.24 -20.24
C TRP A 328 -1.29 20.52 -19.94
N GLN A 329 -1.99 21.65 -19.86
CA GLN A 329 -1.43 22.93 -19.42
C GLN A 329 -1.30 22.92 -17.89
N VAL A 330 -0.07 22.92 -17.40
CA VAL A 330 0.23 22.79 -15.97
C VAL A 330 0.92 24.04 -15.46
N ALA A 331 0.36 24.67 -14.43
CA ALA A 331 1.06 25.63 -13.61
C ALA A 331 1.71 24.91 -12.42
N LEU A 332 3.03 25.00 -12.27
CA LEU A 332 3.75 24.42 -11.14
C LEU A 332 4.30 25.53 -10.25
N VAL A 333 3.78 25.66 -9.03
CA VAL A 333 4.19 26.69 -8.07
C VAL A 333 5.13 26.07 -7.03
N GLU A 334 6.32 26.64 -6.88
CA GLU A 334 7.32 26.23 -5.89
C GLU A 334 7.90 27.45 -5.19
N ASP A 335 7.88 27.41 -3.86
CA ASP A 335 8.34 28.50 -2.98
C ASP A 335 9.82 28.34 -2.65
N GLN A 336 10.33 27.12 -2.66
CA GLN A 336 11.72 26.81 -2.29
C GLN A 336 12.65 26.81 -3.51
N PRO A 337 13.92 27.20 -3.34
CA PRO A 337 14.91 27.12 -4.42
C PRO A 337 15.02 25.70 -4.98
N VAL A 338 14.95 25.60 -6.30
CA VAL A 338 15.12 24.33 -7.01
C VAL A 338 16.59 23.91 -6.98
N PRO A 339 16.92 22.69 -6.52
CA PRO A 339 18.31 22.24 -6.49
C PRO A 339 18.88 22.06 -7.90
N ASP A 340 20.16 22.38 -8.06
CA ASP A 340 20.91 22.06 -9.26
C ASP A 340 21.41 20.61 -9.26
N LEU A 341 21.77 20.12 -10.44
CA LEU A 341 22.42 18.82 -10.57
C LEU A 341 23.83 18.88 -9.97
N PRO A 342 24.24 17.91 -9.14
CA PRO A 342 25.54 17.92 -8.51
C PRO A 342 26.67 17.75 -9.53
N ASP A 343 27.75 18.51 -9.35
CA ASP A 343 28.88 18.62 -10.29
C ASP A 343 30.10 17.74 -9.93
N GLY A 344 29.88 16.66 -9.16
CA GLY A 344 30.93 15.74 -8.70
C GLY A 344 31.76 16.25 -7.52
N THR A 345 31.83 17.58 -7.32
CA THR A 345 32.44 18.20 -6.12
C THR A 345 31.40 18.53 -5.04
N THR A 346 30.14 18.67 -5.46
CA THR A 346 29.00 18.87 -4.57
C THR A 346 28.93 17.74 -3.53
N PRO A 347 28.94 18.03 -2.22
CA PRO A 347 28.78 17.01 -1.19
C PRO A 347 27.45 16.23 -1.33
N PHE A 348 27.36 15.06 -0.73
CA PHE A 348 26.08 14.34 -0.67
C PHE A 348 25.08 15.09 0.22
N ASP A 349 23.84 15.14 -0.23
CA ASP A 349 22.71 15.58 0.59
C ASP A 349 22.50 14.62 1.77
N VAL A 350 22.11 15.18 2.90
CA VAL A 350 21.73 14.41 4.09
C VAL A 350 20.49 13.58 3.81
N ARG A 351 19.57 14.06 2.97
CA ARG A 351 18.33 13.34 2.68
C ARG A 351 18.47 12.45 1.46
N VAL A 352 18.50 11.15 1.71
CA VAL A 352 18.50 10.10 0.69
C VAL A 352 17.26 9.24 0.79
N SER A 353 16.86 8.67 -0.34
CA SER A 353 15.72 7.75 -0.45
C SER A 353 16.14 6.42 -1.06
N ALA A 354 15.58 5.34 -0.53
CA ALA A 354 15.64 4.01 -1.13
C ALA A 354 14.52 3.87 -2.16
N LEU A 355 14.85 4.01 -3.44
CA LEU A 355 13.90 3.91 -4.55
C LEU A 355 13.58 2.45 -4.86
N SER A 356 12.29 2.11 -4.83
CA SER A 356 11.78 0.80 -5.23
C SER A 356 11.83 0.62 -6.77
N PRO A 357 11.82 -0.63 -7.27
CA PRO A 357 11.68 -0.93 -8.70
C PRO A 357 10.51 -0.20 -9.37
N ALA A 358 9.36 -0.10 -8.70
CA ALA A 358 8.19 0.61 -9.22
C ALA A 358 8.44 2.13 -9.35
N SER A 359 9.06 2.75 -8.36
CA SER A 359 9.46 4.17 -8.42
C SER A 359 10.50 4.43 -9.51
N ILE A 360 11.46 3.51 -9.68
CA ILE A 360 12.46 3.59 -10.75
C ILE A 360 11.79 3.50 -12.12
N ALA A 361 10.86 2.56 -12.31
CA ALA A 361 10.10 2.42 -13.54
C ALA A 361 9.31 3.70 -13.86
N PHE A 362 8.71 4.34 -12.85
CA PHE A 362 8.05 5.63 -13.01
C PHE A 362 9.01 6.74 -13.45
N LEU A 363 10.17 6.88 -12.80
CA LEU A 363 11.20 7.85 -13.18
C LEU A 363 11.80 7.56 -14.57
N GLN A 364 11.81 6.30 -15.01
CA GLN A 364 12.19 5.91 -16.36
C GLN A 364 11.15 6.36 -17.39
N GLN A 365 9.86 6.18 -17.11
CA GLN A 365 8.76 6.67 -17.96
C GLN A 365 8.81 8.19 -18.12
N LEU A 366 9.14 8.92 -17.05
CA LEU A 366 9.34 10.37 -17.09
C LEU A 366 10.61 10.81 -17.84
N GLY A 367 11.50 9.88 -18.18
CA GLY A 367 12.74 10.15 -18.91
C GLY A 367 13.89 10.70 -18.04
N VAL A 368 13.75 10.71 -16.72
CA VAL A 368 14.72 11.34 -15.80
C VAL A 368 15.66 10.33 -15.12
N TRP A 369 15.29 9.05 -15.08
CA TRP A 369 16.09 8.01 -14.42
C TRP A 369 17.52 7.89 -14.96
N HIS A 370 17.71 7.99 -16.27
CA HIS A 370 19.03 7.93 -16.87
C HIS A 370 19.96 9.02 -16.29
N ARG A 371 19.47 10.26 -16.17
CA ARG A 371 20.23 11.36 -15.59
C ARG A 371 20.61 11.07 -14.14
N ILE A 372 19.67 10.59 -13.33
CA ILE A 372 19.89 10.23 -11.93
C ILE A 372 20.97 9.16 -11.81
N ARG A 373 20.80 8.04 -12.54
CA ARG A 373 21.69 6.87 -12.48
C ARG A 373 23.12 7.19 -12.89
N HIS A 374 23.30 8.03 -13.92
CA HIS A 374 24.62 8.41 -14.42
C HIS A 374 25.29 9.53 -13.60
N THR A 375 24.54 10.25 -12.77
CA THR A 375 25.11 11.28 -11.90
C THR A 375 25.70 10.63 -10.64
N ARG A 376 24.86 10.04 -9.78
CA ARG A 376 25.30 9.22 -8.63
C ARG A 376 24.10 8.50 -8.01
N ALA A 377 24.08 7.16 -8.10
CA ALA A 377 23.06 6.30 -7.50
C ALA A 377 23.69 4.97 -7.08
N ALA A 378 23.37 4.50 -5.87
CA ALA A 378 23.93 3.26 -5.34
C ALA A 378 22.91 2.12 -5.41
N PRO A 379 23.09 1.10 -6.27
CA PRO A 379 22.25 -0.09 -6.24
C PRO A 379 22.48 -0.88 -4.95
N TYR A 380 21.39 -1.35 -4.34
CA TYR A 380 21.47 -2.35 -3.27
C TYR A 380 20.73 -3.63 -3.69
N ARG A 381 21.41 -4.76 -3.53
CA ARG A 381 20.92 -6.11 -3.87
C ARG A 381 20.50 -6.88 -2.64
N ARG A 382 20.98 -6.47 -1.47
CA ARG A 382 20.73 -7.16 -0.21
C ARG A 382 20.20 -6.19 0.84
N MET A 383 19.30 -6.67 1.68
CA MET A 383 18.77 -5.93 2.82
C MET A 383 18.77 -6.82 4.05
N ARG A 384 19.54 -6.48 5.09
CA ARG A 384 19.56 -7.23 6.35
C ARG A 384 18.81 -6.48 7.44
N VAL A 385 17.93 -7.16 8.15
CA VAL A 385 17.12 -6.60 9.24
C VAL A 385 17.20 -7.52 10.44
N TRP A 386 17.60 -6.98 11.59
CA TRP A 386 17.72 -7.77 12.82
C TRP A 386 17.42 -6.95 14.08
N ASP A 387 17.22 -7.66 15.18
CA ASP A 387 16.94 -7.08 16.51
C ASP A 387 18.15 -7.25 17.42
N GLN A 388 18.61 -6.18 18.08
CA GLN A 388 19.72 -6.23 19.04
C GLN A 388 19.37 -7.09 20.26
N ALA A 389 18.10 -7.12 20.68
CA ALA A 389 17.68 -7.77 21.91
C ALA A 389 17.35 -9.28 21.73
N GLY A 390 17.49 -9.84 20.53
CA GLY A 390 17.14 -11.24 20.28
C GLY A 390 17.86 -11.86 19.07
N SER A 391 17.43 -13.07 18.71
CA SER A 391 18.05 -13.87 17.64
C SER A 391 17.44 -13.66 16.26
N GLY A 392 16.46 -12.77 16.12
CA GLY A 392 15.79 -12.52 14.84
C GLY A 392 16.71 -11.76 13.88
N ASP A 393 17.14 -12.43 12.82
CA ASP A 393 17.99 -11.90 11.75
C ASP A 393 17.47 -12.40 10.40
N VAL A 394 17.17 -11.47 9.51
CA VAL A 394 16.65 -11.75 8.17
C VAL A 394 17.49 -10.99 7.15
N THR A 395 18.00 -11.70 6.15
CA THR A 395 18.58 -11.07 4.97
C THR A 395 17.72 -11.38 3.76
N PHE A 396 17.30 -10.33 3.06
CA PHE A 396 16.64 -10.39 1.76
C PHE A 396 17.69 -10.19 0.67
N ASP A 397 17.63 -11.00 -0.38
CA ASP A 397 18.49 -10.88 -1.56
C ASP A 397 17.63 -10.73 -2.82
N ALA A 398 18.01 -9.84 -3.72
CA ALA A 398 17.32 -9.62 -4.99
C ALA A 398 17.22 -10.92 -5.82
N ARG A 399 18.23 -11.80 -5.71
CA ARG A 399 18.28 -13.09 -6.41
C ARG A 399 17.15 -14.03 -5.98
N ASP A 400 16.72 -13.95 -4.72
CA ASP A 400 15.64 -14.79 -4.19
C ASP A 400 14.29 -14.50 -4.89
N ILE A 401 14.11 -13.27 -5.41
CA ILE A 401 12.89 -12.82 -6.10
C ILE A 401 13.12 -12.58 -7.60
N GLY A 402 14.25 -13.04 -8.15
CA GLY A 402 14.56 -12.92 -9.58
C GLY A 402 14.80 -11.49 -10.07
N LEU A 403 15.20 -10.57 -9.19
CA LEU A 403 15.51 -9.19 -9.53
C LEU A 403 17.03 -8.93 -9.60
N PRO A 404 17.49 -8.00 -10.45
CA PRO A 404 18.91 -7.63 -10.52
C PRO A 404 19.38 -6.85 -9.28
N GLU A 405 18.46 -6.08 -8.68
CA GLU A 405 18.66 -5.30 -7.47
C GLU A 405 17.31 -5.07 -6.77
N LEU A 406 17.35 -4.85 -5.46
CA LEU A 406 16.17 -4.53 -4.65
C LEU A 406 15.76 -3.07 -4.82
N GLY A 407 16.68 -2.20 -5.24
CA GLY A 407 16.44 -0.78 -5.47
C GLY A 407 17.74 0.02 -5.57
N TYR A 408 17.62 1.35 -5.50
CA TYR A 408 18.75 2.27 -5.47
C TYR A 408 18.61 3.27 -4.33
N ILE A 409 19.72 3.60 -3.68
CA ILE A 409 19.80 4.74 -2.77
C ILE A 409 20.22 5.97 -3.57
N VAL A 410 19.42 7.03 -3.49
CA VAL A 410 19.60 8.26 -4.26
C VAL A 410 19.25 9.48 -3.39
N GLU A 411 19.98 10.57 -3.55
CA GLU A 411 19.68 11.83 -2.89
C GLU A 411 18.36 12.45 -3.37
N ASN A 412 17.60 12.99 -2.43
CA ASN A 412 16.32 13.62 -2.72
C ASN A 412 16.49 14.84 -3.63
N SER A 413 17.51 15.66 -3.36
CA SER A 413 17.87 16.83 -4.18
C SER A 413 18.24 16.44 -5.62
N LEU A 414 18.97 15.33 -5.83
CA LEU A 414 19.28 14.83 -7.17
C LEU A 414 18.03 14.42 -7.94
N ILE A 415 17.11 13.70 -7.29
CA ILE A 415 15.84 13.30 -7.91
C ILE A 415 15.04 14.55 -8.31
N GLN A 416 14.93 15.52 -7.40
CA GLN A 416 14.22 16.78 -7.67
C GLN A 416 14.88 17.56 -8.81
N ALA A 417 16.21 17.73 -8.78
CA ALA A 417 16.95 18.43 -9.83
C ALA A 417 16.74 17.80 -11.22
N ALA A 418 16.75 16.46 -11.31
CA ALA A 418 16.50 15.74 -12.55
C ALA A 418 15.05 15.91 -13.05
N LEU A 419 14.07 15.92 -12.15
CA LEU A 419 12.66 16.20 -12.50
C LEU A 419 12.49 17.62 -13.04
N TRP A 420 13.13 18.61 -12.41
CA TRP A 420 13.10 20.00 -12.87
C TRP A 420 13.85 20.21 -14.19
N GLU A 421 14.95 19.49 -14.44
CA GLU A 421 15.58 19.45 -15.76
C GLU A 421 14.62 18.90 -16.82
N GLY A 422 13.82 17.88 -16.48
CA GLY A 422 12.76 17.35 -17.32
C GLY A 422 11.65 18.37 -17.60
N ILE A 423 11.17 19.06 -16.56
CA ILE A 423 10.12 20.09 -16.66
C ILE A 423 10.51 21.21 -17.62
N ARG A 424 11.77 21.67 -17.57
CA ARG A 424 12.29 22.73 -18.47
C ARG A 424 12.24 22.35 -19.97
N LYS A 425 12.05 21.06 -20.30
CA LYS A 425 11.99 20.55 -21.67
C LYS A 425 10.55 20.37 -22.18
N VAL A 426 9.54 20.67 -21.35
CA VAL A 426 8.12 20.46 -21.68
C VAL A 426 7.39 21.80 -21.74
N ASP A 427 6.99 22.21 -22.94
CA ASP A 427 6.40 23.54 -23.21
C ASP A 427 5.04 23.76 -22.56
N THR A 428 4.31 22.71 -22.19
CA THR A 428 2.98 22.82 -21.55
C THR A 428 3.06 23.02 -20.05
N ILE A 429 4.26 23.06 -19.46
CA ILE A 429 4.46 23.32 -18.04
C ILE A 429 5.01 24.74 -17.86
N THR A 430 4.30 25.55 -17.10
CA THR A 430 4.74 26.89 -16.69
C THR A 430 5.16 26.85 -15.22
N PRO A 431 6.47 26.90 -14.93
CA PRO A 431 6.96 26.97 -13.56
C PRO A 431 6.87 28.40 -13.00
N PHE A 432 6.40 28.50 -11.76
CA PHE A 432 6.39 29.71 -10.93
C PHE A 432 7.26 29.42 -9.70
N THR A 433 8.53 29.84 -9.78
CA THR A 433 9.51 29.67 -8.69
C THR A 433 9.50 30.88 -7.76
N ASP A 434 10.00 30.72 -6.54
CA ASP A 434 9.99 31.76 -5.49
C ASP A 434 8.58 32.34 -5.26
N SER A 435 7.57 31.50 -5.49
CA SER A 435 6.16 31.86 -5.52
C SER A 435 5.37 30.97 -4.56
N HIS A 436 4.45 31.55 -3.81
CA HIS A 436 3.57 30.79 -2.91
C HIS A 436 2.12 31.28 -3.02
N PRO A 437 1.13 30.38 -2.83
CA PRO A 437 -0.26 30.76 -2.86
C PRO A 437 -0.65 31.59 -1.62
N SER A 438 -1.43 32.64 -1.83
CA SER A 438 -1.96 33.51 -0.79
C SER A 438 -3.45 33.28 -0.55
N GLN A 439 -4.22 33.08 -1.63
CA GLN A 439 -5.67 32.87 -1.59
C GLN A 439 -6.11 31.84 -2.62
N TRP A 440 -7.23 31.17 -2.36
CA TRP A 440 -7.91 30.36 -3.37
C TRP A 440 -9.43 30.48 -3.24
N ARG A 441 -10.12 30.14 -4.32
CA ARG A 441 -11.57 29.92 -4.33
C ARG A 441 -11.98 29.03 -5.50
N VAL A 442 -13.13 28.39 -5.38
CA VAL A 442 -13.79 27.72 -6.50
C VAL A 442 -14.73 28.71 -7.18
N GLU A 443 -14.66 28.79 -8.51
CA GLU A 443 -15.52 29.60 -9.37
C GLU A 443 -16.14 28.72 -10.46
N GLY A 444 -17.35 28.23 -10.21
CA GLY A 444 -18.06 27.37 -11.15
C GLY A 444 -17.30 26.06 -11.41
N GLN A 445 -16.78 25.91 -12.63
CA GLN A 445 -16.00 24.73 -13.03
C GLN A 445 -14.48 24.96 -12.98
N GLN A 446 -14.01 25.96 -12.24
CA GLN A 446 -12.59 26.26 -12.12
C GLN A 446 -12.21 26.57 -10.67
N VAL A 447 -10.94 26.38 -10.38
CA VAL A 447 -10.25 26.88 -9.19
C VAL A 447 -9.47 28.13 -9.58
N ARG A 448 -9.49 29.13 -8.72
CA ARG A 448 -8.67 30.34 -8.82
C ARG A 448 -7.71 30.38 -7.65
N VAL A 449 -6.42 30.57 -7.92
CA VAL A 449 -5.36 30.71 -6.91
C VAL A 449 -4.65 32.03 -7.13
N CYS A 450 -4.56 32.86 -6.10
CA CYS A 450 -3.74 34.07 -6.11
C CYS A 450 -2.37 33.77 -5.50
N LEU A 451 -1.31 34.26 -6.14
CA LEU A 451 0.07 34.16 -5.66
C LEU A 451 0.44 35.37 -4.79
N ASN A 452 1.66 35.36 -4.27
CA ASN A 452 2.24 36.42 -3.44
C ASN A 452 2.59 37.70 -4.21
N ASP A 453 2.73 37.62 -5.53
CA ASP A 453 2.96 38.76 -6.43
C ASP A 453 1.67 39.33 -7.03
N GLU A 454 0.51 38.99 -6.43
CA GLU A 454 -0.84 39.32 -6.88
C GLU A 454 -1.26 38.66 -8.21
N GLN A 455 -0.40 37.85 -8.82
CA GLN A 455 -0.77 37.09 -10.02
C GLN A 455 -1.86 36.08 -9.68
N THR A 456 -2.85 35.99 -10.57
CA THR A 456 -3.97 35.05 -10.43
C THR A 456 -3.87 33.95 -11.47
N LEU A 457 -3.91 32.71 -11.01
CA LEU A 457 -3.94 31.50 -11.84
C LEU A 457 -5.33 30.88 -11.78
N THR A 458 -5.82 30.39 -12.91
CA THR A 458 -7.09 29.64 -12.99
C THR A 458 -6.85 28.26 -13.59
N ALA A 459 -7.53 27.23 -13.05
CA ALA A 459 -7.45 25.88 -13.59
C ALA A 459 -8.71 25.05 -13.35
N SER A 460 -8.79 23.88 -13.99
CA SER A 460 -9.84 22.91 -13.69
C SER A 460 -9.55 22.14 -12.38
N LEU A 461 -8.28 21.89 -12.06
CA LEU A 461 -7.89 21.10 -10.89
C LEU A 461 -6.77 21.78 -10.09
N LEU A 462 -6.90 21.80 -8.77
CA LEU A 462 -5.83 22.14 -7.83
C LEU A 462 -5.23 20.87 -7.23
N ILE A 463 -3.91 20.71 -7.30
CA ILE A 463 -3.17 19.61 -6.67
C ILE A 463 -2.26 20.18 -5.57
N GLY A 464 -2.48 19.74 -4.33
CA GLY A 464 -1.58 19.99 -3.21
C GLY A 464 -0.52 18.90 -3.08
N ALA A 465 0.73 19.25 -3.40
CA ALA A 465 1.92 18.42 -3.25
C ALA A 465 3.02 19.16 -2.46
N ASP A 466 2.60 20.07 -1.58
CA ASP A 466 3.35 21.07 -0.83
C ASP A 466 3.78 20.61 0.58
N GLY A 467 3.94 19.29 0.73
CA GLY A 467 4.58 18.68 1.90
C GLY A 467 3.75 18.66 3.19
N ALA A 468 4.40 18.28 4.30
CA ALA A 468 3.73 18.07 5.58
C ALA A 468 2.96 19.30 6.10
N LYS A 469 3.46 20.50 5.81
CA LYS A 469 2.85 21.79 6.16
C LYS A 469 1.95 22.35 5.05
N SER A 470 1.38 21.47 4.21
CA SER A 470 0.54 21.82 3.07
C SER A 470 -0.41 22.98 3.34
N TRP A 471 -0.26 24.03 2.55
CA TRP A 471 -1.18 25.15 2.45
C TRP A 471 -2.48 24.69 1.82
N VAL A 472 -2.45 23.91 0.74
CA VAL A 472 -3.67 23.45 0.04
C VAL A 472 -4.58 22.67 0.99
N ARG A 473 -4.01 21.79 1.82
CA ARG A 473 -4.78 21.04 2.83
C ARG A 473 -5.49 21.98 3.81
N GLN A 474 -4.76 22.95 4.36
CA GLN A 474 -5.29 23.92 5.33
C GLN A 474 -6.36 24.81 4.69
N ALA A 475 -6.07 25.32 3.49
CA ALA A 475 -6.94 26.25 2.77
C ALA A 475 -8.27 25.58 2.35
N THR A 476 -8.26 24.28 2.07
CA THR A 476 -9.45 23.48 1.73
C THR A 476 -10.20 22.90 2.94
N GLY A 477 -9.79 23.26 4.16
CA GLY A 477 -10.40 22.81 5.39
C GLY A 477 -10.33 21.29 5.57
N ILE A 478 -9.32 20.64 4.97
CA ILE A 478 -9.08 19.20 5.14
C ILE A 478 -8.35 19.01 6.46
N GLU A 479 -9.03 18.42 7.43
CA GLU A 479 -8.42 18.08 8.72
C GLU A 479 -7.40 16.94 8.56
N ALA A 480 -6.42 16.92 9.46
CA ALA A 480 -5.43 15.87 9.54
C ALA A 480 -5.19 15.46 10.99
N THR A 481 -5.05 14.15 11.20
CA THR A 481 -4.60 13.62 12.49
C THR A 481 -3.08 13.75 12.56
N HIS A 482 -2.59 14.43 13.60
CA HIS A 482 -1.18 14.58 13.90
C HIS A 482 -0.80 13.76 15.12
N GLN A 483 0.30 13.03 15.01
CA GLN A 483 0.91 12.33 16.14
C GLN A 483 2.42 12.52 16.06
N ASP A 484 2.93 13.32 16.99
CA ASP A 484 4.36 13.52 17.16
C ASP A 484 4.91 12.43 18.08
N TYR A 485 5.94 11.73 17.64
CA TYR A 485 6.65 10.76 18.48
C TYR A 485 7.74 11.48 19.29
N ASP A 486 8.12 10.89 20.43
CA ASP A 486 9.21 11.37 21.29
C ASP A 486 10.62 11.13 20.69
N THR A 487 10.68 10.70 19.43
CA THR A 487 11.90 10.29 18.73
C THR A 487 12.24 11.20 17.55
N ALA A 488 13.53 11.33 17.29
CA ALA A 488 14.07 11.93 16.07
C ALA A 488 15.03 10.95 15.38
N ALA A 489 15.21 11.11 14.07
CA ALA A 489 16.26 10.44 13.33
C ALA A 489 17.37 11.45 13.02
N GLN A 490 18.59 11.14 13.48
CA GLN A 490 19.79 11.80 13.03
C GLN A 490 20.30 11.09 11.78
N ILE A 491 20.61 11.87 10.73
CA ILE A 491 21.21 11.34 9.51
C ILE A 491 22.61 11.90 9.34
N LEU A 492 23.56 11.02 9.05
CA LEU A 492 24.96 11.35 8.82
C LEU A 492 25.36 10.82 7.44
N SER A 493 25.79 11.72 6.55
CA SER A 493 26.53 11.32 5.35
C SER A 493 27.99 11.14 5.74
N VAL A 494 28.54 9.96 5.50
CA VAL A 494 29.87 9.57 5.98
C VAL A 494 30.74 9.02 4.86
N ILE A 495 32.06 9.20 5.01
CA ILE A 495 33.09 8.57 4.18
C ILE A 495 33.55 7.30 4.89
N THR A 496 33.57 6.19 4.15
CA THR A 496 33.93 4.87 4.65
C THR A 496 35.36 4.51 4.23
N ASP A 497 35.99 3.55 4.91
CA ASP A 497 37.28 3.01 4.46
C ASP A 497 37.15 2.00 3.30
N TYR A 498 35.94 1.47 3.09
CA TYR A 498 35.60 0.44 2.12
C TYR A 498 34.91 1.01 0.87
N PRO A 499 34.98 0.30 -0.28
CA PRO A 499 34.28 0.71 -1.50
C PRO A 499 32.76 0.64 -1.35
N GLN A 500 32.03 1.16 -2.33
CA GLN A 500 30.57 1.12 -2.37
C GLN A 500 30.03 -0.29 -2.10
N GLN A 501 29.13 -0.40 -1.12
CA GLN A 501 28.47 -1.65 -0.78
C GLN A 501 27.17 -1.83 -1.57
N ASP A 502 26.72 -3.07 -1.70
CA ASP A 502 25.42 -3.42 -2.31
C ASP A 502 24.40 -3.95 -1.29
N ILE A 503 24.68 -3.76 0.01
CA ILE A 503 23.82 -4.16 1.12
C ILE A 503 23.40 -2.93 1.91
N THR A 504 22.10 -2.80 2.16
CA THR A 504 21.56 -1.94 3.20
C THR A 504 21.26 -2.79 4.42
N TRP A 505 21.38 -2.24 5.62
CA TRP A 505 21.04 -2.98 6.81
C TRP A 505 20.41 -2.10 7.87
N GLN A 506 19.54 -2.71 8.68
CA GLN A 506 18.84 -2.04 9.76
C GLN A 506 18.78 -2.94 10.99
N ARG A 507 19.34 -2.44 12.09
CA ARG A 507 19.23 -3.05 13.41
C ARG A 507 18.21 -2.30 14.25
N PHE A 508 17.32 -3.02 14.91
CA PHE A 508 16.45 -2.42 15.92
C PHE A 508 17.11 -2.46 17.30
N THR A 509 17.06 -1.35 18.00
CA THR A 509 17.54 -1.20 19.38
C THR A 509 16.43 -0.71 20.28
N VAL A 510 16.67 -0.67 21.60
CA VAL A 510 15.73 -0.10 22.58
C VAL A 510 15.48 1.39 22.38
N HIS A 511 16.46 2.13 21.82
CA HIS A 511 16.36 3.56 21.55
C HIS A 511 15.71 3.86 20.19
N GLY A 512 15.61 2.84 19.33
CA GLY A 512 15.04 2.95 18.00
C GLY A 512 15.91 2.27 16.94
N PRO A 513 15.51 2.37 15.66
CA PRO A 513 16.27 1.83 14.54
C PRO A 513 17.65 2.48 14.37
N GLN A 514 18.59 1.68 13.93
CA GLN A 514 19.91 2.09 13.45
C GLN A 514 20.11 1.48 12.08
N ALA A 515 20.34 2.31 11.06
CA ALA A 515 20.45 1.83 9.69
C ALA A 515 21.69 2.40 8.99
N PHE A 516 22.18 1.64 8.03
CA PHE A 516 23.20 2.07 7.08
C PHE A 516 22.70 1.84 5.66
N LEU A 517 22.74 2.90 4.86
CA LEU A 517 22.36 2.89 3.46
C LEU A 517 23.61 3.20 2.61
N PRO A 518 24.00 2.33 1.67
CA PRO A 518 25.17 2.59 0.83
C PRO A 518 24.92 3.79 -0.09
N LEU A 519 25.92 4.64 -0.26
CA LEU A 519 25.92 5.75 -1.24
C LEU A 519 26.93 5.50 -2.34
N ALA A 520 26.91 6.32 -3.40
CA ALA A 520 27.82 6.12 -4.52
C ALA A 520 29.28 6.39 -4.10
N GLY A 521 30.17 5.44 -4.39
CA GLY A 521 31.57 5.48 -3.95
C GLY A 521 31.78 4.98 -2.51
N ALA A 522 32.91 5.34 -1.90
CA ALA A 522 33.27 4.96 -0.53
C ALA A 522 32.53 5.82 0.52
N ARG A 523 31.20 5.76 0.48
CA ARG A 523 30.30 6.59 1.29
C ARG A 523 29.08 5.81 1.74
N GLY A 524 28.46 6.29 2.81
CA GLY A 524 27.19 5.78 3.32
C GLY A 524 26.35 6.85 4.00
N SER A 525 25.07 6.56 4.18
CA SER A 525 24.13 7.34 4.98
C SER A 525 23.77 6.52 6.22
N ILE A 526 24.15 7.01 7.39
CA ILE A 526 23.78 6.42 8.67
C ILE A 526 22.48 7.08 9.14
N VAL A 527 21.51 6.28 9.56
CA VAL A 527 20.27 6.76 10.19
C VAL A 527 20.24 6.27 11.63
N TRP A 528 20.31 7.19 12.57
CA TRP A 528 20.40 6.94 14.00
C TRP A 528 19.18 7.51 14.71
N TYR A 529 18.24 6.64 15.09
CA TYR A 529 17.08 7.04 15.87
C TYR A 529 17.40 7.08 17.35
N ASP A 530 16.83 8.08 18.03
CA ASP A 530 16.90 8.23 19.48
C ASP A 530 15.80 9.19 19.95
N GLN A 531 15.73 9.44 21.25
CA GLN A 531 14.85 10.49 21.79
C GLN A 531 15.26 11.87 21.24
N VAL A 532 14.26 12.75 21.05
CA VAL A 532 14.46 14.07 20.44
C VAL A 532 15.57 14.87 21.13
N ASP A 533 15.61 14.90 22.46
CA ASP A 533 16.61 15.67 23.19
C ASP A 533 18.01 15.04 23.11
N ALA A 534 18.11 13.70 23.14
CA ALA A 534 19.37 13.00 22.92
C ALA A 534 19.94 13.28 21.53
N VAL A 535 19.09 13.28 20.48
CA VAL A 535 19.50 13.67 19.13
C VAL A 535 19.97 15.11 19.07
N LYS A 536 19.25 16.05 19.71
CA LYS A 536 19.66 17.46 19.74
C LYS A 536 21.02 17.64 20.40
N THR A 537 21.25 17.00 21.54
CA THR A 537 22.55 17.05 22.24
C THR A 537 23.65 16.42 21.39
N ARG A 538 23.42 15.24 20.82
CA ARG A 538 24.41 14.59 19.94
C ARG A 538 24.68 15.38 18.66
N HIS A 539 23.72 16.15 18.17
CA HIS A 539 23.91 16.99 17.01
C HIS A 539 24.93 18.11 17.25
N THR A 540 25.12 18.56 18.50
CA THR A 540 26.09 19.60 18.87
C THR A 540 27.50 19.08 19.17
N TRP A 541 27.70 17.76 19.18
CA TRP A 541 29.02 17.15 19.39
C TRP A 541 30.00 17.49 18.25
N SER A 542 31.30 17.43 18.53
CA SER A 542 32.36 17.45 17.52
C SER A 542 32.29 16.20 16.62
N ASP A 543 32.94 16.24 15.46
CA ASP A 543 32.99 15.07 14.57
C ASP A 543 33.72 13.89 15.23
N GLU A 544 34.78 14.16 16.00
CA GLU A 544 35.53 13.13 16.74
C GLU A 544 34.66 12.40 17.77
N GLU A 545 33.85 13.15 18.53
CA GLU A 545 32.89 12.58 19.48
C GLU A 545 31.83 11.71 18.79
N ILE A 546 31.30 12.16 17.65
CA ILE A 546 30.31 11.36 16.89
C ILE A 546 30.96 10.09 16.32
N LEU A 547 32.17 10.17 15.76
CA LEU A 547 32.89 9.00 15.22
C LEU A 547 33.17 7.97 16.32
N SER A 548 33.61 8.41 17.50
CA SER A 548 33.79 7.55 18.67
C SER A 548 32.47 6.91 19.12
N ALA A 549 31.39 7.68 19.14
CA ALA A 549 30.07 7.19 19.49
C ALA A 549 29.51 6.19 18.46
N LEU A 550 29.78 6.38 17.16
CA LEU A 550 29.44 5.42 16.10
C LEU A 550 30.17 4.10 16.31
N ALA A 551 31.49 4.13 16.53
CA ALA A 551 32.31 2.93 16.72
C ALA A 551 31.87 2.09 17.93
N THR A 552 31.36 2.74 18.98
CA THR A 552 30.89 2.07 20.20
C THR A 552 29.42 1.62 20.12
N THR A 553 28.56 2.39 19.43
CA THR A 553 27.12 2.15 19.42
C THR A 553 26.69 1.22 18.29
N PHE A 554 27.26 1.39 17.10
CA PHE A 554 26.85 0.64 15.91
C PHE A 554 27.51 -0.75 15.85
N PRO A 555 26.90 -1.70 15.11
CA PRO A 555 27.46 -3.04 14.97
C PRO A 555 28.78 -3.00 14.15
N ALA A 556 29.63 -4.01 14.31
CA ALA A 556 30.92 -4.10 13.61
C ALA A 556 30.77 -4.11 12.07
N GLU A 557 29.60 -4.54 11.57
CA GLU A 557 29.20 -4.48 10.16
C GLU A 557 29.19 -3.07 9.56
N LEU A 558 29.17 -2.01 10.38
CA LEU A 558 29.35 -0.64 9.91
C LEU A 558 30.76 -0.39 9.34
N GLY A 559 31.76 -1.15 9.81
CA GLY A 559 33.16 -0.94 9.45
C GLY A 559 33.72 0.41 9.94
N GLU A 560 34.87 0.80 9.39
CA GLU A 560 35.54 2.03 9.78
C GLU A 560 34.96 3.24 9.04
N ILE A 561 34.60 4.28 9.80
CA ILE A 561 34.14 5.56 9.29
C ILE A 561 35.27 6.58 9.38
N LYS A 562 35.71 7.10 8.24
CA LYS A 562 36.83 8.04 8.15
C LYS A 562 36.46 9.48 8.48
N ALA A 563 35.28 9.91 8.04
CA ALA A 563 34.83 11.30 8.21
C ALA A 563 33.31 11.42 8.09
N ILE A 564 32.78 12.49 8.66
CA ILE A 564 31.38 12.93 8.50
C ILE A 564 31.38 14.09 7.49
N GLU A 565 30.71 13.92 6.35
CA GLU A 565 30.61 14.99 5.34
C GLU A 565 29.49 15.97 5.65
N ARG A 566 28.33 15.45 6.07
CA ARG A 566 27.18 16.25 6.46
C ARG A 566 26.37 15.54 7.53
N ARG A 567 25.67 16.33 8.35
CA ARG A 567 24.74 15.84 9.37
C ARG A 567 23.46 16.67 9.38
N GLY A 568 22.37 16.01 9.73
CA GLY A 568 21.10 16.66 10.00
C GLY A 568 20.25 15.79 10.91
N TYR A 569 19.13 16.31 11.38
CA TYR A 569 18.14 15.49 12.07
C TYR A 569 16.73 16.01 11.81
N PHE A 570 15.74 15.14 12.00
CA PHE A 570 14.33 15.53 11.96
C PHE A 570 13.52 14.75 12.99
N PRO A 571 12.53 15.41 13.63
CA PRO A 571 11.59 14.73 14.50
C PRO A 571 10.73 13.75 13.68
N ILE A 572 10.43 12.59 14.26
CA ILE A 572 9.53 11.62 13.64
C ILE A 572 8.09 12.05 13.94
N ARG A 573 7.38 12.37 12.86
CA ARG A 573 5.99 12.78 12.90
C ARG A 573 5.16 11.87 12.03
N ARG A 574 3.94 11.63 12.47
CA ARG A 574 2.88 11.03 11.68
C ARG A 574 1.82 12.09 11.41
N MET A 575 1.45 12.22 10.15
CA MET A 575 0.32 13.01 9.73
C MET A 575 -0.51 12.21 8.73
N HIS A 576 -1.83 12.23 8.89
CA HIS A 576 -2.74 11.64 7.93
C HIS A 576 -3.97 12.53 7.74
N ALA A 577 -4.21 12.97 6.50
CA ALA A 577 -5.41 13.72 6.15
C ALA A 577 -6.65 12.82 6.25
N GLU A 578 -7.75 13.37 6.78
CA GLU A 578 -9.01 12.65 6.92
C GLU A 578 -9.67 12.36 5.57
N ARG A 579 -9.45 13.26 4.60
CA ARG A 579 -9.85 13.11 3.20
C ARG A 579 -8.72 13.59 2.30
N TYR A 580 -8.61 13.00 1.11
CA TYR A 580 -7.54 13.39 0.16
C TYR A 580 -8.03 14.36 -0.90
N THR A 581 -9.33 14.65 -0.93
CA THR A 581 -9.95 15.46 -1.97
C THR A 581 -10.94 16.44 -1.37
N ALA A 582 -11.06 17.59 -2.02
CA ALA A 582 -12.13 18.56 -1.83
C ALA A 582 -12.68 18.95 -3.21
N GLU A 583 -13.58 19.93 -3.27
CA GLU A 583 -14.12 20.41 -4.56
C GLU A 583 -12.97 20.87 -5.47
N ARG A 584 -12.86 20.21 -6.65
CA ARG A 584 -11.81 20.44 -7.65
C ARG A 584 -10.38 20.47 -7.09
N THR A 585 -10.14 19.77 -5.98
CA THR A 585 -8.86 19.78 -5.28
C THR A 585 -8.48 18.36 -4.85
N VAL A 586 -7.19 18.02 -4.96
CA VAL A 586 -6.64 16.75 -4.49
C VAL A 586 -5.28 16.93 -3.82
N LEU A 587 -4.99 16.12 -2.79
CA LEU A 587 -3.73 16.09 -2.07
C LEU A 587 -2.91 14.85 -2.48
N ALA A 588 -1.59 15.00 -2.61
CA ALA A 588 -0.66 13.93 -2.94
C ALA A 588 0.64 14.02 -2.12
N GLY A 589 1.22 12.85 -1.81
CA GLY A 589 2.46 12.74 -1.03
C GLY A 589 2.29 13.27 0.40
N ASP A 590 3.34 13.94 0.90
CA ASP A 590 3.40 14.44 2.27
C ASP A 590 2.31 15.46 2.62
N ALA A 591 1.64 16.05 1.63
CA ALA A 591 0.47 16.90 1.84
C ALA A 591 -0.75 16.11 2.36
N ALA A 592 -0.89 14.86 1.94
CA ALA A 592 -1.96 13.94 2.32
C ALA A 592 -1.56 13.00 3.47
N HIS A 593 -0.30 12.55 3.50
CA HIS A 593 0.20 11.65 4.53
C HIS A 593 1.70 11.85 4.73
N THR A 594 2.10 12.26 5.93
CA THR A 594 3.52 12.29 6.30
C THR A 594 3.81 11.04 7.11
N ILE A 595 4.66 10.20 6.55
CA ILE A 595 5.18 9.00 7.20
C ILE A 595 6.70 9.09 7.05
N HIS A 596 7.45 8.96 8.14
CA HIS A 596 8.91 8.82 8.08
C HIS A 596 9.29 7.34 8.16
N PRO A 597 9.13 6.56 7.07
CA PRO A 597 9.42 5.14 7.09
C PRO A 597 10.89 4.85 7.39
N LEU A 598 11.03 3.72 8.05
CA LEU A 598 12.29 3.02 8.27
C LEU A 598 13.08 2.96 6.96
N ALA A 599 14.37 3.30 7.02
CA ALA A 599 15.33 3.22 5.91
C ALA A 599 14.99 4.02 4.62
N GLY A 600 14.38 5.20 4.71
CA GLY A 600 14.34 6.15 3.58
C GLY A 600 13.34 5.81 2.47
N GLN A 601 12.27 5.05 2.78
CA GLN A 601 11.28 4.63 1.78
C GLN A 601 10.16 5.65 1.50
N GLY A 602 10.17 6.83 2.14
CA GLY A 602 9.02 7.76 2.19
C GLY A 602 8.57 8.26 0.82
N VAL A 603 9.52 8.59 -0.05
CA VAL A 603 9.22 9.11 -1.39
C VAL A 603 8.46 8.10 -2.27
N ASN A 604 8.64 6.79 -2.06
CA ASN A 604 7.96 5.77 -2.87
C ASN A 604 6.45 5.88 -2.73
N LEU A 605 5.94 6.15 -1.52
CA LEU A 605 4.51 6.33 -1.29
C LEU A 605 3.98 7.55 -2.06
N GLY A 606 4.75 8.64 -2.09
CA GLY A 606 4.43 9.82 -2.87
C GLY A 606 4.43 9.55 -4.38
N PHE A 607 5.38 8.77 -4.90
CA PHE A 607 5.36 8.36 -6.30
C PHE A 607 4.21 7.40 -6.64
N TYR A 608 3.80 6.54 -5.72
CA TYR A 608 2.61 5.71 -5.88
C TYR A 608 1.32 6.55 -5.91
N ASP A 609 1.26 7.62 -5.13
CA ASP A 609 0.18 8.61 -5.24
C ASP A 609 0.19 9.29 -6.61
N ALA A 610 1.35 9.75 -7.07
CA ALA A 610 1.49 10.38 -8.38
C ALA A 610 0.99 9.44 -9.49
N LEU A 611 1.49 8.20 -9.53
CA LEU A 611 1.06 7.17 -10.48
C LEU A 611 -0.46 6.94 -10.46
N ALA A 612 -1.03 6.73 -9.26
CA ALA A 612 -2.46 6.47 -9.13
C ALA A 612 -3.32 7.67 -9.51
N LEU A 613 -2.84 8.89 -9.22
CA LEU A 613 -3.53 10.12 -9.60
C LEU A 613 -3.54 10.28 -11.11
N ILE A 614 -2.37 10.13 -11.76
CA ILE A 614 -2.25 10.19 -13.22
C ILE A 614 -3.16 9.15 -13.89
N ASP A 615 -3.20 7.90 -13.38
CA ASP A 615 -4.09 6.86 -13.91
C ASP A 615 -5.58 7.21 -13.77
N CYS A 616 -5.97 7.84 -12.65
CA CYS A 616 -7.35 8.26 -12.44
C CYS A 616 -7.76 9.44 -13.33
N LEU A 617 -6.81 10.28 -13.73
CA LEU A 617 -7.05 11.48 -14.54
C LEU A 617 -7.03 11.21 -16.06
N LYS A 618 -6.35 10.16 -16.52
CA LYS A 618 -6.08 9.90 -17.95
C LYS A 618 -7.31 9.87 -18.87
N ASP A 619 -8.45 9.40 -18.36
CA ASP A 619 -9.71 9.23 -19.12
C ASP A 619 -10.78 10.25 -18.71
N SER A 620 -10.41 11.30 -17.95
CA SER A 620 -11.36 12.29 -17.46
C SER A 620 -11.44 13.48 -18.41
N ASP A 621 -12.65 13.73 -18.94
CA ASP A 621 -12.92 14.95 -19.74
C ASP A 621 -12.83 16.23 -18.88
N ASP A 622 -13.03 16.10 -17.56
CA ASP A 622 -12.87 17.16 -16.57
C ASP A 622 -11.98 16.65 -15.43
N LEU A 623 -10.78 17.22 -15.30
CA LEU A 623 -9.80 16.79 -14.30
C LEU A 623 -10.25 17.08 -12.86
N GLY A 624 -11.12 18.07 -12.66
CA GLY A 624 -11.68 18.41 -11.35
C GLY A 624 -12.93 17.59 -10.97
N ALA A 625 -13.36 16.66 -11.82
CA ALA A 625 -14.59 15.92 -11.61
C ALA A 625 -14.52 15.04 -10.35
N PRO A 626 -15.54 15.06 -9.47
CA PRO A 626 -15.54 14.31 -8.21
C PRO A 626 -15.30 12.80 -8.37
N LYS A 627 -15.73 12.22 -9.49
CA LYS A 627 -15.62 10.77 -9.76
C LYS A 627 -14.16 10.31 -9.85
N ALA A 628 -13.32 11.05 -10.56
CA ALA A 628 -11.90 10.72 -10.73
C ALA A 628 -11.16 10.89 -9.40
N LEU A 629 -11.39 12.02 -8.73
CA LEU A 629 -10.76 12.34 -7.44
C LEU A 629 -11.15 11.32 -6.35
N ALA A 630 -12.44 10.96 -6.26
CA ALA A 630 -12.90 9.94 -5.31
C ALA A 630 -12.40 8.52 -5.64
N ARG A 631 -12.06 8.23 -6.90
CA ARG A 631 -11.38 6.96 -7.26
C ARG A 631 -9.96 6.97 -6.71
N TYR A 632 -9.22 8.05 -6.93
CA TYR A 632 -7.87 8.23 -6.39
C TYR A 632 -7.84 8.10 -4.85
N GLU A 633 -8.70 8.84 -4.15
CA GLU A 633 -8.78 8.79 -2.68
C GLU A 633 -9.02 7.37 -2.18
N ARG A 634 -9.98 6.65 -2.77
CA ARG A 634 -10.31 5.28 -2.35
C ARG A 634 -9.14 4.30 -2.52
N MET A 635 -8.36 4.45 -3.58
CA MET A 635 -7.17 3.61 -3.83
C MET A 635 -6.08 3.94 -2.81
N ARG A 636 -5.73 5.22 -2.67
CA ARG A 636 -4.53 5.63 -1.92
C ARG A 636 -4.72 5.70 -0.42
N ARG A 637 -5.88 6.15 0.05
CA ARG A 637 -6.14 6.23 1.51
C ARG A 637 -6.11 4.86 2.17
N ALA A 638 -6.59 3.81 1.49
CA ALA A 638 -6.51 2.44 2.02
C ALA A 638 -5.05 1.95 2.12
N ASP A 639 -4.28 2.17 1.05
CA ASP A 639 -2.86 1.77 0.98
C ASP A 639 -1.98 2.50 1.99
N ASN A 640 -2.21 3.81 2.14
CA ASN A 640 -1.45 4.64 3.06
C ASN A 640 -1.82 4.30 4.52
N LEU A 641 -3.09 4.01 4.83
CA LEU A 641 -3.49 3.52 6.15
C LEU A 641 -2.86 2.18 6.53
N ILE A 642 -2.73 1.24 5.58
CA ILE A 642 -2.04 -0.03 5.81
C ILE A 642 -0.57 0.21 6.14
N THR A 643 0.09 1.06 5.36
CA THR A 643 1.51 1.39 5.57
C THR A 643 1.74 2.10 6.90
N GLN A 644 0.84 3.02 7.30
CA GLN A 644 0.89 3.68 8.60
C GLN A 644 0.68 2.72 9.77
N SER A 645 -0.27 1.80 9.64
CA SER A 645 -0.53 0.80 10.67
C SER A 645 0.66 -0.15 10.85
N GLY A 646 1.39 -0.44 9.76
CA GLY A 646 2.69 -1.10 9.81
C GLY A 646 3.71 -0.34 10.64
N MET A 647 3.84 0.98 10.43
CA MET A 647 4.73 1.83 11.23
C MET A 647 4.39 1.80 12.73
N ASP A 648 3.11 1.92 13.09
CA ASP A 648 2.72 1.90 14.51
C ASP A 648 3.12 0.56 15.16
N LEU A 649 2.90 -0.55 14.45
CA LEU A 649 3.34 -1.86 14.89
C LEU A 649 4.87 -1.92 15.04
N PHE A 650 5.63 -1.28 14.15
CA PHE A 650 7.09 -1.18 14.28
C PHE A 650 7.51 -0.29 15.45
N HIS A 651 7.01 0.94 15.54
CA HIS A 651 7.41 1.92 16.55
C HIS A 651 7.10 1.43 17.98
N TYR A 652 5.87 0.97 18.22
CA TYR A 652 5.44 0.50 19.54
C TYR A 652 5.88 -0.94 19.82
N GLY A 653 5.87 -1.81 18.80
CA GLY A 653 6.25 -3.21 18.96
C GLY A 653 7.75 -3.41 19.18
N PHE A 654 8.61 -2.57 18.58
CA PHE A 654 10.05 -2.76 18.66
C PHE A 654 10.74 -2.01 19.81
N ARG A 655 10.09 -0.99 20.40
CA ARG A 655 10.53 -0.30 21.63
C ARG A 655 9.97 -0.92 22.92
N ALA A 656 9.10 -1.91 22.80
CA ALA A 656 8.52 -2.57 23.97
C ALA A 656 9.59 -3.33 24.78
N HIS A 657 9.67 -3.01 26.07
CA HIS A 657 10.59 -3.65 27.02
C HIS A 657 10.04 -4.98 27.56
N ASN A 658 8.84 -5.39 27.11
CA ASN A 658 8.19 -6.61 27.59
C ASN A 658 8.80 -7.85 26.92
N PRO A 659 9.39 -8.79 27.68
CA PRO A 659 10.03 -9.99 27.15
C PRO A 659 9.12 -10.84 26.23
N LEU A 660 7.80 -10.80 26.42
CA LEU A 660 6.83 -11.51 25.57
C LEU A 660 6.67 -10.87 24.18
N LEU A 661 6.70 -9.54 24.10
CA LEU A 661 6.64 -8.82 22.83
C LEU A 661 7.96 -8.95 22.06
N VAL A 662 9.09 -8.91 22.78
CA VAL A 662 10.43 -9.18 22.22
C VAL A 662 10.50 -10.62 21.69
N GLY A 663 10.01 -11.61 22.43
CA GLY A 663 9.95 -13.00 21.99
C GLY A 663 9.06 -13.20 20.76
N GLY A 664 7.86 -12.60 20.74
CA GLY A 664 6.95 -12.68 19.60
C GLY A 664 7.49 -12.01 18.33
N ARG A 665 8.15 -10.85 18.47
CA ARG A 665 8.85 -10.19 17.36
C ARG A 665 9.97 -11.06 16.79
N ASN A 666 10.83 -11.60 17.66
CA ASN A 666 11.95 -12.43 17.22
C ASN A 666 11.47 -13.72 16.55
N LEU A 667 10.35 -14.27 17.01
CA LEU A 667 9.68 -15.40 16.37
C LEU A 667 9.16 -15.01 14.97
N ALA A 668 8.55 -13.84 14.82
CA ALA A 668 8.07 -13.34 13.52
C ALA A 668 9.23 -13.11 12.53
N LEU A 669 10.32 -12.47 12.97
CA LEU A 669 11.53 -12.30 12.16
C LEU A 669 12.16 -13.65 11.80
N SER A 670 12.27 -14.57 12.77
CA SER A 670 12.79 -15.92 12.52
C SER A 670 11.87 -16.73 11.59
N ALA A 671 10.55 -16.53 11.63
CA ALA A 671 9.62 -17.18 10.72
C ALA A 671 9.74 -16.65 9.28
N VAL A 672 9.91 -15.33 9.11
CA VAL A 672 10.24 -14.73 7.80
C VAL A 672 11.61 -15.23 7.31
N SER A 673 12.57 -15.40 8.22
CA SER A 673 13.88 -15.97 7.91
C SER A 673 13.77 -17.44 7.48
N ALA A 674 12.98 -18.25 8.18
CA ALA A 674 12.91 -19.70 7.97
C ALA A 674 11.98 -20.12 6.82
N PHE A 675 11.01 -19.29 6.43
CA PHE A 675 10.03 -19.61 5.40
C PHE A 675 10.20 -18.77 4.14
N GLU A 676 10.80 -19.37 3.12
CA GLU A 676 11.14 -18.72 1.84
C GLU A 676 9.92 -18.04 1.16
N PRO A 677 8.70 -18.62 1.12
CA PRO A 677 7.54 -17.92 0.55
C PRO A 677 7.15 -16.64 1.30
N LEU A 678 7.29 -16.61 2.63
CA LEU A 678 7.02 -15.42 3.44
C LEU A 678 8.11 -14.37 3.21
N ARG A 679 9.37 -14.80 3.07
CA ARG A 679 10.49 -13.93 2.68
C ARG A 679 10.26 -13.29 1.31
N LYS A 680 9.80 -14.07 0.32
CA LYS A 680 9.45 -13.58 -1.02
C LYS A 680 8.28 -12.60 -0.97
N MET A 681 7.22 -12.91 -0.22
CA MET A 681 6.06 -12.02 -0.07
C MET A 681 6.43 -10.68 0.58
N VAL A 682 7.22 -10.71 1.66
CA VAL A 682 7.72 -9.48 2.32
C VAL A 682 8.68 -8.71 1.40
N GLY A 683 9.55 -9.41 0.67
CA GLY A 683 10.45 -8.81 -0.32
C GLY A 683 9.70 -8.15 -1.48
N GLN A 684 8.66 -8.80 -2.02
CA GLN A 684 7.79 -8.26 -3.07
C GLN A 684 7.08 -6.99 -2.58
N PHE A 685 6.49 -7.03 -1.39
CA PHE A 685 5.85 -5.87 -0.78
C PHE A 685 6.83 -4.70 -0.57
N ALA A 686 8.03 -4.97 -0.06
CA ALA A 686 9.08 -3.97 0.11
C ALA A 686 9.61 -3.40 -1.23
N SER A 687 9.60 -4.21 -2.29
CA SER A 687 9.98 -3.80 -3.65
C SER A 687 8.85 -3.08 -4.42
N GLY A 688 7.66 -2.98 -3.84
CA GLY A 688 6.50 -2.36 -4.50
C GLY A 688 5.90 -3.18 -5.64
N GLN A 689 6.28 -4.45 -5.79
CA GLN A 689 5.59 -5.38 -6.67
C GLN A 689 4.28 -5.82 -5.98
N ARG A 690 3.15 -5.43 -6.57
CA ARG A 690 1.81 -5.86 -6.15
C ARG A 690 1.28 -6.93 -7.07
#